data_AF-A0AAD9DGB7-F1
#
_entry.id   AF-A0AAD9DGB7-F1
#
_cell.length_a   1.000
_cell.length_b   1.000
_cell.length_c   1.000
_cell.angle_alpha   90.00
_cell.angle_beta   90.00
_cell.angle_gamma   90.00
#
_symmetry.space_group_name_H-M   'P 1'
#
loop_
_entity.id
_entity.type
_entity.pdbx_description
1 polymer ?
#
loop_
_entity_poly.entity_id
_entity_poly.type
_entity_poly.pdbx_seq_one_letter_code
_entity_poly.pdbx_strand_id
1 'polypeptide(L)'
;QKQSTEEPPEAVRIERRPTSSSPLSSRPLLEMHIKEIVVDGFKSYAHRTVIAGFDPHFNAITGLNGSGKSNILDSICFVLGITNLSQVRAGNLSELVYKQGQAGVNKASVTVVFDNEDEASSPVGYEQCKEVNVTRQVLIGGKSKYLINGRNSPAGQVANLFHSVQLNVNNPHFLIMQGRITKVLNMKPGEILGMVEEAAGTRMYENKKATAIKTIDKKQMKVDEINSILSEEITPTLERLRGEKQQYLKWSKNNADIERIERFVVASEYVQAQEVLSKNSEDVAKMEEEVAMYEETMRTAREEVAAKEEEIAKLSEKMNSELEGTHNEAKTVEEDKSKDLVKATSAWENKKLAVASASKELEEAKAAVEESRNAVSDMEKNISNKLAAIQKARDEAVNAEENLKKLQKEYQNLCAGISSEEGDEGRTLPDQISKAYSDANSADAKAKQAQMKIDHLTKSLQSVEKDMKKEESSAAKLSKKRDKTVEKVEGIRQKLSNVAFSSDDFNALENEKIDLENNVSTLQKRLIHFQLSLREDFHSTIATQYVGSIGQGQGASRSLVDVKLPKHSTALEVVAGGKLYQVVVDEAATGKALLNNGKLQRRVTIIPLDKVMPKKVSSAACDKASSMAKDLNTTAQPAIELVGLMKKCEVLLNMYSDRHLLLTA
;
A
#
# COMPACT_ATOMS: atom_id res chain seq x y z
N GLN A 1 -52.88 -28.75 -2.70
CA GLN A 1 -54.15 -29.15 -2.04
C GLN A 1 -54.46 -28.16 -0.93
N LYS A 2 -55.44 -27.27 -1.16
CA LYS A 2 -56.38 -26.67 -0.21
C LYS A 2 -57.20 -25.66 -1.02
N GLN A 3 -58.31 -26.14 -1.59
CA GLN A 3 -59.35 -25.32 -2.20
C GLN A 3 -60.13 -24.67 -1.05
N SER A 4 -60.14 -23.33 -1.01
CA SER A 4 -61.09 -22.56 -0.20
C SER A 4 -62.26 -22.18 -1.11
N THR A 5 -63.40 -22.80 -0.85
CA THR A 5 -64.71 -22.46 -1.42
C THR A 5 -65.19 -21.14 -0.82
N GLU A 6 -65.31 -20.10 -1.65
CA GLU A 6 -66.04 -18.87 -1.32
C GLU A 6 -67.54 -19.08 -1.60
N GLU A 7 -68.36 -18.94 -0.56
CA GLU A 7 -69.82 -18.86 -0.64
C GLU A 7 -70.26 -17.49 -1.18
N PRO A 8 -71.38 -17.39 -1.92
CA PRO A 8 -71.92 -16.11 -2.38
C PRO A 8 -72.66 -15.38 -1.24
N PRO A 9 -72.71 -14.03 -1.25
CA PRO A 9 -73.33 -13.26 -0.16
C PRO A 9 -74.86 -13.39 -0.16
N GLU A 10 -75.42 -13.45 1.05
CA GLU A 10 -76.85 -13.54 1.37
C GLU A 10 -77.69 -12.47 0.67
N ALA A 11 -78.81 -12.92 0.09
CA ALA A 11 -79.85 -12.05 -0.44
C ALA A 11 -80.54 -11.28 0.70
N VAL A 12 -80.46 -9.94 0.66
CA VAL A 12 -81.20 -9.05 1.55
C VAL A 12 -82.70 -9.25 1.33
N ARG A 13 -83.33 -9.88 2.32
CA ARG A 13 -84.78 -10.14 2.38
C ARG A 13 -85.50 -8.83 2.71
N ILE A 14 -86.07 -8.18 1.70
CA ILE A 14 -86.93 -7.00 1.89
C ILE A 14 -88.27 -7.47 2.48
N GLU A 15 -88.51 -7.14 3.75
CA GLU A 15 -89.79 -7.37 4.42
C GLU A 15 -90.90 -6.53 3.75
N ARG A 16 -91.92 -7.21 3.22
CA ARG A 16 -93.13 -6.56 2.71
C ARG A 16 -93.96 -6.07 3.90
N ARG A 17 -94.15 -4.76 4.03
CA ARG A 17 -95.18 -4.18 4.90
C ARG A 17 -96.58 -4.62 4.44
N PRO A 18 -97.50 -4.97 5.34
CA PRO A 18 -98.86 -5.32 4.97
C PRO A 18 -99.63 -4.05 4.56
N THR A 19 -100.21 -4.09 3.36
CA THR A 19 -101.15 -3.08 2.85
C THR A 19 -102.48 -3.21 3.58
N SER A 20 -102.84 -2.20 4.38
CA SER A 20 -104.20 -2.03 4.89
C SER A 20 -105.11 -1.55 3.77
N SER A 21 -105.99 -2.42 3.28
CA SER A 21 -107.05 -2.10 2.34
C SER A 21 -108.22 -1.41 3.07
N SER A 22 -108.25 -0.07 3.03
CA SER A 22 -109.48 0.70 3.25
C SER A 22 -110.14 0.98 1.89
N PRO A 23 -111.47 0.84 1.74
CA PRO A 23 -112.15 1.10 0.47
C PRO A 23 -112.07 2.61 0.16
N LEU A 24 -111.47 2.97 -0.97
CA LEU A 24 -111.44 4.35 -1.46
C LEU A 24 -112.89 4.84 -1.67
N SER A 25 -113.26 5.83 -0.88
CA SER A 25 -114.38 6.74 -1.15
C SER A 25 -114.24 7.28 -2.57
N SER A 26 -115.26 7.06 -3.41
CA SER A 26 -115.41 7.53 -4.78
C SER A 26 -115.58 9.05 -4.85
N ARG A 27 -114.52 9.81 -4.57
CA ARG A 27 -114.33 11.13 -5.16
C ARG A 27 -113.49 10.93 -6.43
N PRO A 28 -113.92 11.43 -7.60
CA PRO A 28 -113.04 11.39 -8.77
C PRO A 28 -111.80 12.22 -8.40
N LEU A 29 -110.64 11.57 -8.40
CA LEU A 29 -109.34 12.25 -8.35
C LEU A 29 -109.26 13.06 -9.65
N LEU A 30 -109.54 14.36 -9.57
CA LEU A 30 -109.42 15.26 -10.70
C LEU A 30 -107.92 15.50 -10.90
N GLU A 31 -107.33 14.77 -11.84
CA GLU A 31 -105.95 15.00 -12.28
C GLU A 31 -105.80 16.40 -12.88
N MET A 32 -104.57 16.93 -12.84
CA MET A 32 -104.22 18.21 -13.46
C MET A 32 -104.67 18.24 -14.93
N HIS A 33 -105.58 19.16 -15.27
CA HIS A 33 -106.17 19.27 -16.60
C HIS A 33 -106.15 20.71 -17.10
N ILE A 34 -106.33 20.90 -18.41
CA ILE A 34 -106.33 22.23 -19.03
C ILE A 34 -107.65 22.93 -18.67
N LYS A 35 -107.56 24.12 -18.07
CA LYS A 35 -108.70 24.98 -17.72
C LYS A 35 -108.99 26.00 -18.82
N GLU A 36 -107.95 26.66 -19.30
CA GLU A 36 -108.03 27.60 -20.41
C GLU A 36 -106.72 27.69 -21.20
N ILE A 37 -106.83 28.11 -22.46
CA ILE A 37 -105.71 28.35 -23.35
C ILE A 37 -105.79 29.79 -23.85
N VAL A 38 -104.75 30.56 -23.59
CA VAL A 38 -104.63 31.95 -24.04
C VAL A 38 -103.63 32.00 -25.19
N VAL A 39 -104.11 32.34 -26.38
CA VAL A 39 -103.32 32.41 -27.60
C VAL A 39 -103.21 33.87 -28.05
N ASP A 40 -102.00 34.37 -28.28
CA ASP A 40 -101.75 35.75 -28.71
C ASP A 40 -100.67 35.79 -29.80
N GLY A 41 -101.00 36.40 -30.94
CA GLY A 41 -100.08 36.54 -32.09
C GLY A 41 -99.60 35.22 -32.71
N PHE A 42 -100.35 34.12 -32.56
CA PHE A 42 -99.94 32.77 -32.99
C PHE A 42 -100.72 32.29 -34.23
N LYS A 43 -100.02 31.93 -35.30
CA LYS A 43 -100.57 31.43 -36.57
C LYS A 43 -101.72 32.26 -37.15
N SER A 44 -102.97 31.80 -36.98
CA SER A 44 -104.18 32.48 -37.48
C SER A 44 -104.77 33.47 -36.47
N TYR A 45 -104.29 33.48 -35.23
CA TYR A 45 -104.78 34.34 -34.16
C TYR A 45 -103.95 35.62 -34.09
N ALA A 46 -104.47 36.70 -34.70
CA ALA A 46 -103.81 38.02 -34.71
C ALA A 46 -103.89 38.74 -33.36
N HIS A 47 -104.99 38.54 -32.63
CA HIS A 47 -105.26 39.16 -31.34
C HIS A 47 -105.37 38.10 -30.25
N ARG A 48 -105.15 38.53 -29.01
CA ARG A 48 -105.34 37.70 -27.81
C ARG A 48 -106.73 37.07 -27.81
N THR A 49 -106.75 35.74 -27.91
CA THR A 49 -107.95 34.90 -27.88
C THR A 49 -107.85 33.98 -26.67
N VAL A 50 -108.91 33.97 -25.84
CA VAL A 50 -109.01 33.08 -24.69
C VAL A 50 -109.98 31.96 -25.04
N ILE A 51 -109.50 30.72 -24.99
CA ILE A 51 -110.30 29.51 -25.19
C ILE A 51 -110.52 28.93 -23.80
N ALA A 52 -111.73 29.07 -23.28
CA ALA A 52 -112.13 28.63 -21.94
C ALA A 52 -113.24 27.57 -22.00
N GLY A 53 -113.51 26.92 -20.87
CA GLY A 53 -114.58 25.93 -20.75
C GLY A 53 -114.18 24.51 -21.17
N PHE A 54 -112.93 24.13 -20.90
CA PHE A 54 -112.50 22.75 -21.07
C PHE A 54 -113.07 21.87 -19.94
N ASP A 55 -113.64 20.73 -20.32
CA ASP A 55 -114.09 19.70 -19.39
C ASP A 55 -112.90 18.79 -18.99
N PRO A 56 -112.83 18.29 -17.75
CA PRO A 56 -111.74 17.41 -17.33
C PRO A 56 -111.67 16.07 -18.08
N HIS A 57 -112.79 15.58 -18.62
CA HIS A 57 -112.89 14.23 -19.18
C HIS A 57 -112.88 14.24 -20.70
N PHE A 58 -113.68 15.09 -21.34
CA PHE A 58 -113.82 15.05 -22.80
C PHE A 58 -114.05 16.41 -23.43
N ASN A 59 -113.19 16.75 -24.40
CA ASN A 59 -113.23 18.02 -25.13
C ASN A 59 -113.30 17.76 -26.63
N ALA A 60 -114.24 18.40 -27.32
CA ALA A 60 -114.38 18.31 -28.77
C ALA A 60 -114.18 19.69 -29.43
N ILE A 61 -113.23 19.77 -30.35
CA ILE A 61 -112.97 20.99 -31.14
C ILE A 61 -113.55 20.78 -32.54
N THR A 62 -114.63 21.49 -32.85
CA THR A 62 -115.33 21.40 -34.14
C THR A 62 -115.38 22.76 -34.86
N GLY A 63 -115.70 22.77 -36.15
CA GLY A 63 -115.80 24.01 -36.94
C GLY A 63 -115.59 23.77 -38.43
N LEU A 64 -115.77 24.81 -39.25
CA LEU A 64 -115.59 24.75 -40.71
C LEU A 64 -114.12 24.51 -41.10
N ASN A 65 -113.85 24.02 -42.31
CA ASN A 65 -112.48 23.88 -42.81
C ASN A 65 -111.81 25.26 -42.93
N GLY A 66 -110.55 25.36 -42.52
CA GLY A 66 -109.81 26.65 -42.51
C GLY A 66 -110.06 27.57 -41.32
N SER A 67 -110.97 27.24 -40.39
CA SER A 67 -111.28 28.05 -39.20
C SER A 67 -110.21 28.05 -38.09
N GLY A 68 -109.05 27.44 -38.32
CA GLY A 68 -107.94 27.42 -37.35
C GLY A 68 -108.00 26.30 -36.30
N LYS A 69 -108.92 25.33 -36.40
CA LYS A 69 -109.05 24.20 -35.44
C LYS A 69 -107.72 23.52 -35.11
N SER A 70 -106.96 23.14 -36.13
CA SER A 70 -105.67 22.48 -35.96
C SER A 70 -104.60 23.39 -35.34
N ASN A 71 -104.76 24.72 -35.41
CA ASN A 71 -103.83 25.66 -34.78
C ASN A 71 -104.00 25.71 -33.25
N ILE A 72 -105.18 25.33 -32.73
CA ILE A 72 -105.38 25.16 -31.29
C ILE A 72 -104.51 24.01 -30.78
N LEU A 73 -104.54 22.86 -31.47
CA LEU A 73 -103.67 21.73 -31.16
C LEU A 73 -102.18 22.10 -31.30
N ASP A 74 -101.81 22.82 -32.35
CA ASP A 74 -100.44 23.31 -32.52
C ASP A 74 -100.01 24.25 -31.38
N SER A 75 -100.92 25.04 -30.83
CA SER A 75 -100.63 25.95 -29.70
C SER A 75 -100.31 25.16 -28.42
N ILE A 76 -101.04 24.08 -28.15
CA ILE A 76 -100.77 23.15 -27.04
C ILE A 76 -99.42 22.47 -27.26
N CYS A 77 -99.18 21.92 -28.45
CA CYS A 77 -97.92 21.28 -28.83
C CYS A 77 -96.72 22.23 -28.71
N PHE A 78 -96.94 23.49 -29.05
CA PHE A 78 -95.94 24.53 -28.91
C PHE A 78 -95.60 24.76 -27.43
N VAL A 79 -96.57 24.87 -26.52
CA VAL A 79 -96.31 25.04 -25.08
C VAL A 79 -95.72 23.79 -24.43
N LEU A 80 -96.17 22.59 -24.83
CA LEU A 80 -95.60 21.34 -24.32
C LEU A 80 -94.11 21.23 -24.68
N GLY A 81 -93.69 21.78 -25.82
CA GLY A 81 -92.28 21.91 -26.14
C GLY A 81 -91.74 20.81 -27.04
N ILE A 82 -92.57 20.35 -27.97
CA ILE A 82 -92.19 19.36 -28.96
C ILE A 82 -90.94 19.83 -29.71
N THR A 83 -89.90 19.00 -29.68
CA THR A 83 -88.58 19.27 -30.27
C THR A 83 -88.61 19.23 -31.80
N ASN A 84 -89.50 18.42 -32.38
CA ASN A 84 -89.66 18.30 -33.81
C ASN A 84 -90.73 19.27 -34.35
N LEU A 85 -90.28 20.41 -34.88
CA LEU A 85 -91.16 21.48 -35.39
C LEU A 85 -92.06 21.05 -36.57
N SER A 86 -91.68 19.99 -37.30
CA SER A 86 -92.53 19.42 -38.36
C SER A 86 -93.90 18.98 -37.83
N GLN A 87 -93.98 18.56 -36.57
CA GLN A 87 -95.24 18.19 -35.92
C GLN A 87 -96.14 19.42 -35.74
N VAL A 88 -95.58 20.57 -35.39
CA VAL A 88 -96.31 21.85 -35.26
C VAL A 88 -96.54 22.51 -36.62
N ARG A 89 -96.36 21.79 -37.74
CA ARG A 89 -96.58 22.28 -39.12
C ARG A 89 -95.84 23.60 -39.39
N ALA A 90 -94.59 23.68 -38.97
CA ALA A 90 -93.70 24.81 -39.16
C ALA A 90 -92.27 24.33 -39.42
N GLY A 91 -91.56 24.97 -40.35
CA GLY A 91 -90.14 24.74 -40.60
C GLY A 91 -89.25 25.51 -39.62
N ASN A 92 -89.71 26.67 -39.17
CA ASN A 92 -88.99 27.53 -38.23
C ASN A 92 -89.93 28.11 -37.15
N LEU A 93 -89.38 28.45 -35.99
CA LEU A 93 -90.12 29.03 -34.88
C LEU A 93 -90.75 30.39 -35.21
N SER A 94 -90.18 31.15 -36.15
CA SER A 94 -90.74 32.42 -36.63
C SER A 94 -92.04 32.24 -37.43
N GLU A 95 -92.25 31.08 -38.05
CA GLU A 95 -93.47 30.78 -38.82
C GLU A 95 -94.70 30.59 -37.93
N LEU A 96 -94.49 30.38 -36.64
CA LEU A 96 -95.55 30.29 -35.65
C LEU A 96 -96.13 31.66 -35.28
N VAL A 97 -95.44 32.76 -35.62
CA VAL A 97 -95.92 34.12 -35.40
C VAL A 97 -96.90 34.51 -36.50
N TYR A 98 -97.99 35.20 -36.14
CA TYR A 98 -99.05 35.62 -37.06
C TYR A 98 -98.47 36.33 -38.30
N LYS A 99 -98.78 35.79 -39.49
CA LYS A 99 -98.24 36.25 -40.79
C LYS A 99 -96.71 36.47 -40.80
N GLN A 100 -95.96 35.70 -40.02
CA GLN A 100 -94.51 35.83 -39.89
C GLN A 100 -94.05 37.26 -39.51
N GLY A 101 -94.90 38.03 -38.81
CA GLY A 101 -94.60 39.42 -38.41
C GLY A 101 -94.89 40.50 -39.44
N GLN A 102 -95.30 40.15 -40.66
CA GLN A 102 -95.60 41.12 -41.71
C GLN A 102 -96.80 42.04 -41.40
N ALA A 103 -97.61 41.68 -40.40
CA ALA A 103 -98.75 42.45 -39.93
C ALA A 103 -98.48 43.26 -38.64
N GLY A 104 -97.21 43.53 -38.31
CA GLY A 104 -96.82 44.31 -37.12
C GLY A 104 -96.83 43.53 -35.80
N VAL A 105 -97.16 42.23 -35.84
CA VAL A 105 -97.15 41.33 -34.67
C VAL A 105 -95.83 40.57 -34.63
N ASN A 106 -94.88 41.04 -33.81
CA ASN A 106 -93.52 40.46 -33.77
C ASN A 106 -93.32 39.39 -32.69
N LYS A 107 -94.37 39.07 -31.93
CA LYS A 107 -94.37 38.16 -30.79
C LYS A 107 -95.55 37.21 -30.89
N ALA A 108 -95.30 35.92 -30.68
CA ALA A 108 -96.34 34.96 -30.37
C ALA A 108 -96.17 34.47 -28.93
N SER A 109 -97.28 34.42 -28.19
CA SER A 109 -97.35 33.91 -26.83
C SER A 109 -98.51 32.94 -26.72
N VAL A 110 -98.25 31.76 -26.20
CA VAL A 110 -99.29 30.79 -25.86
C VAL A 110 -99.14 30.46 -24.38
N THR A 111 -100.22 30.61 -23.62
CA THR A 111 -100.31 30.21 -22.22
C THR A 111 -101.34 29.12 -22.08
N VAL A 112 -100.96 28.00 -21.46
CA VAL A 112 -101.89 26.97 -21.03
C VAL A 112 -102.01 27.09 -19.51
N VAL A 113 -103.23 27.30 -19.05
CA VAL A 113 -103.59 27.35 -17.64
C VAL A 113 -104.09 25.96 -17.26
N PHE A 114 -103.41 25.33 -16.33
CA PHE A 114 -103.79 24.04 -15.79
C PHE A 114 -104.46 24.24 -14.44
N ASP A 115 -105.59 23.56 -14.25
CA ASP A 115 -106.19 23.38 -12.95
C ASP A 115 -105.35 22.37 -12.16
N ASN A 116 -104.97 22.73 -10.94
CA ASN A 116 -104.09 21.97 -10.06
C ASN A 116 -104.65 21.96 -8.63
N GLU A 117 -105.97 21.82 -8.48
CA GLU A 117 -106.64 21.74 -7.19
C GLU A 117 -106.31 20.47 -6.38
N ASP A 118 -105.86 19.40 -7.05
CA ASP A 118 -105.45 18.16 -6.39
C ASP A 118 -103.95 18.15 -6.04
N GLU A 119 -103.65 18.23 -4.74
CA GLU A 119 -102.28 18.21 -4.20
C GLU A 119 -101.54 16.89 -4.51
N ALA A 120 -102.27 15.77 -4.67
CA ALA A 120 -101.66 14.45 -4.90
C ALA A 120 -101.16 14.26 -6.33
N SER A 121 -101.83 14.86 -7.32
CA SER A 121 -101.43 14.84 -8.73
C SER A 121 -100.61 16.07 -9.17
N SER A 122 -100.34 16.98 -8.22
CA SER A 122 -99.58 18.20 -8.45
C SER A 122 -98.11 17.93 -8.83
N PRO A 123 -97.53 18.73 -9.75
CA PRO A 123 -96.10 18.70 -10.00
C PRO A 123 -95.27 19.02 -8.74
N VAL A 124 -94.13 18.35 -8.58
CA VAL A 124 -93.24 18.53 -7.43
C VAL A 124 -92.81 20.00 -7.28
N GLY A 125 -93.08 20.61 -6.12
CA GLY A 125 -92.76 22.00 -5.81
C GLY A 125 -93.81 23.02 -6.23
N TYR A 126 -94.96 22.58 -6.76
CA TYR A 126 -96.11 23.41 -7.12
C TYR A 126 -97.40 22.99 -6.40
N GLU A 127 -97.31 22.17 -5.35
CA GLU A 127 -98.46 21.65 -4.59
C GLU A 127 -99.29 22.77 -3.95
N GLN A 128 -98.66 23.91 -3.66
CA GLN A 128 -99.33 25.09 -3.06
C GLN A 128 -100.05 25.97 -4.10
N CYS A 129 -99.86 25.71 -5.39
CA CYS A 129 -100.46 26.49 -6.47
C CYS A 129 -101.71 25.79 -7.02
N LYS A 130 -102.89 26.37 -6.78
CA LYS A 130 -104.17 25.87 -7.31
C LYS A 130 -104.26 25.92 -8.84
N GLU A 131 -103.49 26.82 -9.47
CA GLU A 131 -103.41 26.94 -10.92
C GLU A 131 -101.94 27.06 -11.33
N VAL A 132 -101.59 26.36 -12.42
CA VAL A 132 -100.24 26.39 -13.00
C VAL A 132 -100.31 26.92 -14.42
N ASN A 133 -99.68 28.08 -14.64
CA ASN A 133 -99.67 28.78 -15.92
C ASN A 133 -98.35 28.53 -16.63
N VAL A 134 -98.37 27.75 -17.71
CA VAL A 134 -97.19 27.52 -18.55
C VAL A 134 -97.31 28.34 -19.83
N THR A 135 -96.45 29.33 -19.97
CA THR A 135 -96.38 30.21 -21.15
C THR A 135 -95.14 29.92 -21.96
N ARG A 136 -95.28 29.74 -23.27
CA ARG A 136 -94.15 29.77 -24.23
C ARG A 136 -94.27 31.00 -25.12
N GLN A 137 -93.18 31.75 -25.23
CA GLN A 137 -93.11 32.96 -26.05
C GLN A 137 -92.00 32.81 -27.10
N VAL A 138 -92.31 33.24 -28.32
CA VAL A 138 -91.34 33.38 -29.41
C VAL A 138 -91.40 34.78 -29.97
N LEU A 139 -90.23 35.37 -30.20
CA LEU A 139 -90.06 36.66 -30.86
C LEU A 139 -89.38 36.41 -32.21
N ILE A 140 -89.76 37.15 -33.24
CA ILE A 140 -89.11 37.04 -34.56
C ILE A 140 -87.64 37.47 -34.42
N GLY A 141 -86.71 36.61 -34.84
CA GLY A 141 -85.27 36.82 -34.67
C GLY A 141 -84.76 36.69 -33.23
N GLY A 142 -85.63 36.41 -32.25
CA GLY A 142 -85.29 36.26 -30.84
C GLY A 142 -85.28 34.80 -30.37
N LYS A 143 -84.78 34.59 -29.14
CA LYS A 143 -84.80 33.28 -28.48
C LYS A 143 -86.19 32.97 -27.93
N SER A 144 -86.66 31.73 -28.08
CA SER A 144 -87.87 31.27 -27.39
C SER A 144 -87.65 31.19 -25.89
N LYS A 145 -88.63 31.62 -25.10
CA LYS A 145 -88.58 31.58 -23.63
C LYS A 145 -89.80 30.83 -23.08
N TYR A 146 -89.59 30.11 -21.99
CA TYR A 146 -90.66 29.52 -21.21
C TYR A 146 -90.85 30.31 -19.91
N LEU A 147 -92.10 30.47 -19.50
CA LEU A 147 -92.46 31.05 -18.22
C LEU A 147 -93.41 30.10 -17.51
N ILE A 148 -93.11 29.77 -16.25
CA ILE A 148 -94.02 29.06 -15.34
C ILE A 148 -94.49 30.08 -14.32
N ASN A 149 -95.80 30.33 -14.23
CA ASN A 149 -96.39 31.37 -13.37
C ASN A 149 -95.72 32.74 -13.54
N GLY A 150 -95.34 33.08 -14.78
CA GLY A 150 -94.65 34.33 -15.12
C GLY A 150 -93.13 34.35 -14.86
N ARG A 151 -92.54 33.28 -14.28
CA ARG A 151 -91.10 33.18 -14.04
C ARG A 151 -90.38 32.47 -15.18
N ASN A 152 -89.34 33.10 -15.73
CA ASN A 152 -88.54 32.53 -16.81
C ASN A 152 -87.87 31.22 -16.37
N SER A 153 -88.16 30.13 -17.05
CA SER A 153 -87.70 28.78 -16.70
C SER A 153 -86.98 28.13 -17.90
N PRO A 154 -85.89 27.39 -17.70
CA PRO A 154 -85.23 26.65 -18.76
C PRO A 154 -86.14 25.54 -19.29
N ALA A 155 -86.02 25.22 -20.58
CA ALA A 155 -86.84 24.18 -21.22
C ALA A 155 -86.74 22.81 -20.54
N GLY A 156 -85.57 22.46 -19.99
CA GLY A 156 -85.40 21.22 -19.23
C GLY A 156 -86.22 21.17 -17.94
N GLN A 157 -86.40 22.30 -17.26
CA GLN A 157 -87.24 22.37 -16.05
C GLN A 157 -88.73 22.22 -16.40
N VAL A 158 -89.18 22.85 -17.49
CA VAL A 158 -90.56 22.69 -18.01
C VAL A 158 -90.79 21.25 -18.47
N ALA A 159 -89.82 20.63 -19.14
CA ALA A 159 -89.90 19.22 -19.47
C ALA A 159 -90.03 18.37 -18.20
N ASN A 160 -89.19 18.58 -17.19
CA ASN A 160 -89.27 17.85 -15.92
C ASN A 160 -90.61 18.06 -15.20
N LEU A 161 -91.19 19.26 -15.27
CA LEU A 161 -92.53 19.55 -14.76
C LEU A 161 -93.57 18.63 -15.42
N PHE A 162 -93.61 18.59 -16.76
CA PHE A 162 -94.54 17.72 -17.48
C PHE A 162 -94.24 16.23 -17.22
N HIS A 163 -92.98 15.82 -17.10
CA HIS A 163 -92.63 14.43 -16.72
C HIS A 163 -93.14 14.06 -15.32
N SER A 164 -93.20 15.00 -14.37
CA SER A 164 -93.71 14.73 -13.02
C SER A 164 -95.21 14.42 -12.99
N VAL A 165 -95.96 15.00 -13.94
CA VAL A 165 -97.40 14.74 -14.17
C VAL A 165 -97.59 13.62 -15.21
N GLN A 166 -96.55 12.84 -15.49
CA GLN A 166 -96.55 11.75 -16.49
C GLN A 166 -96.89 12.20 -17.93
N LEU A 167 -96.85 13.51 -18.21
CA LEU A 167 -97.00 14.10 -19.53
C LEU A 167 -95.63 14.15 -20.21
N ASN A 168 -95.27 13.11 -20.97
CA ASN A 168 -94.08 13.18 -21.78
C ASN A 168 -94.36 13.75 -23.17
N VAL A 169 -93.92 14.99 -23.35
CA VAL A 169 -94.00 15.81 -24.56
C VAL A 169 -93.41 15.13 -25.79
N ASN A 170 -92.37 14.30 -25.62
CA ASN A 170 -91.68 13.64 -26.74
C ASN A 170 -92.25 12.26 -27.07
N ASN A 171 -93.29 11.81 -26.35
CA ASN A 171 -93.92 10.52 -26.56
C ASN A 171 -94.94 10.57 -27.71
N PRO A 172 -94.88 9.65 -28.69
CA PRO A 172 -95.89 9.53 -29.74
C PRO A 172 -97.30 9.09 -29.27
N HIS A 173 -97.48 8.65 -28.02
CA HIS A 173 -98.75 8.14 -27.48
C HIS A 173 -99.65 9.23 -26.90
N PHE A 174 -99.06 10.32 -26.38
CA PHE A 174 -99.85 11.45 -25.86
C PHE A 174 -100.46 12.29 -26.99
N LEU A 175 -99.80 12.33 -28.15
CA LEU A 175 -100.20 13.17 -29.27
C LEU A 175 -100.21 12.41 -30.58
N ILE A 176 -101.41 12.03 -31.03
CA ILE A 176 -101.60 11.36 -32.32
C ILE A 176 -102.06 12.41 -33.34
N MET A 177 -101.09 12.92 -34.11
CA MET A 177 -101.37 13.81 -35.24
C MET A 177 -101.79 13.01 -36.48
N GLN A 178 -102.43 13.71 -37.44
CA GLN A 178 -102.80 13.14 -38.73
C GLN A 178 -101.58 12.48 -39.42
N GLY A 179 -101.73 11.24 -39.90
CA GLY A 179 -100.65 10.47 -40.52
C GLY A 179 -99.68 9.78 -39.53
N ARG A 180 -99.74 10.08 -38.23
CA ARG A 180 -98.90 9.40 -37.21
C ARG A 180 -99.42 8.01 -36.84
N ILE A 181 -100.71 7.76 -37.03
CA ILE A 181 -101.36 6.48 -36.72
C ILE A 181 -100.72 5.30 -37.46
N THR A 182 -100.35 5.46 -38.73
CA THR A 182 -99.67 4.42 -39.52
C THR A 182 -98.27 4.11 -39.00
N LYS A 183 -97.60 5.09 -38.39
CA LYS A 183 -96.30 4.89 -37.76
C LYS A 183 -96.42 4.13 -36.45
N VAL A 184 -97.48 4.37 -35.66
CA VAL A 184 -97.76 3.60 -34.43
C VAL A 184 -98.03 2.14 -34.78
N LEU A 185 -98.78 1.88 -35.85
CA LEU A 185 -99.05 0.52 -36.34
C LEU A 185 -97.79 -0.22 -36.82
N ASN A 186 -96.77 0.51 -37.29
CA ASN A 186 -95.53 -0.03 -37.85
C ASN A 186 -94.30 0.14 -36.91
N MET A 187 -94.51 0.30 -35.60
CA MET A 187 -93.40 0.48 -34.64
C MET A 187 -92.54 -0.78 -34.54
N LYS A 188 -91.22 -0.59 -34.40
CA LYS A 188 -90.29 -1.70 -34.13
C LYS A 188 -90.42 -2.19 -32.68
N PRO A 189 -90.05 -3.45 -32.37
CA PRO A 189 -90.12 -3.97 -31.00
C PRO A 189 -89.44 -3.12 -29.93
N GLY A 190 -88.28 -2.51 -30.23
CA GLY A 190 -87.61 -1.60 -29.29
C GLY A 190 -88.36 -0.28 -29.07
N GLU A 191 -89.10 0.22 -30.07
CA GLU A 191 -89.95 1.40 -29.94
C GLU A 191 -91.22 1.06 -29.14
N ILE A 192 -91.77 -0.14 -29.33
CA ILE A 192 -92.90 -0.68 -28.54
C ILE A 192 -92.49 -0.89 -27.08
N LEU A 193 -91.29 -1.42 -26.81
CA LEU A 193 -90.80 -1.53 -25.44
C LEU A 193 -90.63 -0.15 -24.80
N GLY A 194 -90.03 0.80 -25.53
CA GLY A 194 -89.91 2.18 -25.06
C GLY A 194 -91.27 2.83 -24.78
N MET A 195 -92.31 2.52 -25.56
CA MET A 195 -93.70 2.90 -25.30
C MET A 195 -94.19 2.33 -23.97
N VAL A 196 -94.02 1.03 -23.75
CA VAL A 196 -94.53 0.32 -22.56
C VAL A 196 -93.79 0.77 -21.30
N GLU A 197 -92.47 0.92 -21.35
CA GLU A 197 -91.65 1.44 -20.25
C GLU A 197 -92.03 2.87 -19.86
N GLU A 198 -92.53 3.65 -20.82
CA GLU A 198 -92.93 5.02 -20.59
C GLU A 198 -94.34 5.13 -20.02
N ALA A 199 -95.27 4.30 -20.50
CA ALA A 199 -96.58 4.15 -19.89
C ALA A 199 -96.49 3.59 -18.46
N ALA A 200 -95.49 2.74 -18.19
CA ALA A 200 -95.17 2.26 -16.84
C ALA A 200 -94.34 3.25 -16.00
N GLY A 201 -93.89 4.37 -16.58
CA GLY A 201 -93.06 5.37 -15.89
C GLY A 201 -91.61 4.94 -15.59
N THR A 202 -91.17 3.76 -16.02
CA THR A 202 -89.82 3.20 -15.70
C THR A 202 -88.70 3.79 -16.57
N ARG A 203 -89.03 4.34 -17.74
CA ARG A 203 -88.05 4.89 -18.69
C ARG A 203 -87.16 6.00 -18.12
N MET A 204 -87.70 6.85 -17.24
CA MET A 204 -86.92 7.93 -16.61
C MET A 204 -85.84 7.38 -15.68
N TYR A 205 -86.16 6.32 -14.94
CA TYR A 205 -85.23 5.64 -14.05
C TYR A 205 -84.10 4.98 -14.84
N GLU A 206 -84.41 4.24 -15.90
CA GLU A 206 -83.38 3.57 -16.73
C GLU A 206 -82.43 4.58 -17.38
N ASN A 207 -82.94 5.72 -17.88
CA ASN A 207 -82.09 6.79 -18.41
C ASN A 207 -81.16 7.40 -17.34
N LYS A 208 -81.68 7.65 -16.13
CA LYS A 208 -80.87 8.15 -15.00
C LYS A 208 -79.82 7.12 -14.56
N LYS A 209 -80.18 5.85 -14.49
CA LYS A 209 -79.27 4.75 -14.16
C LYS A 209 -78.15 4.64 -15.19
N ALA A 210 -78.48 4.64 -16.48
CA ALA A 210 -77.50 4.55 -17.55
C ALA A 210 -76.52 5.75 -17.56
N THR A 211 -77.01 6.96 -17.28
CA THR A 211 -76.16 8.16 -17.17
C THR A 211 -75.29 8.15 -15.92
N ALA A 212 -75.80 7.65 -14.79
CA ALA A 212 -75.04 7.46 -13.56
C ALA A 212 -73.91 6.44 -13.74
N ILE A 213 -74.20 5.26 -14.31
CA ILE A 213 -73.20 4.22 -14.60
C ILE A 213 -72.09 4.77 -15.50
N LYS A 214 -72.44 5.43 -16.61
CA LYS A 214 -71.45 6.08 -17.49
C LYS A 214 -70.58 7.11 -16.77
N THR A 215 -71.12 7.78 -15.75
CA THR A 215 -70.36 8.75 -14.95
C THR A 215 -69.42 8.03 -13.99
N ILE A 216 -69.87 6.94 -13.34
CA ILE A 216 -69.06 6.09 -12.47
C ILE A 216 -67.88 5.52 -13.26
N ASP A 217 -68.11 4.94 -14.43
CA ASP A 217 -67.05 4.35 -15.26
C ASP A 217 -65.98 5.39 -15.61
N LYS A 218 -66.39 6.60 -16.02
CA LYS A 218 -65.44 7.70 -16.28
C LYS A 218 -64.65 8.12 -15.05
N LYS A 219 -65.23 8.03 -13.86
CA LYS A 219 -64.53 8.35 -12.60
C LYS A 219 -63.59 7.22 -12.21
N GLN A 220 -63.99 5.96 -12.40
CA GLN A 220 -63.14 4.81 -12.13
C GLN A 220 -61.89 4.83 -13.00
N MET A 221 -62.03 5.09 -14.31
CA MET A 221 -60.87 5.23 -15.21
C MET A 221 -59.86 6.29 -14.72
N LYS A 222 -60.34 7.41 -14.16
CA LYS A 222 -59.45 8.44 -13.58
C LYS A 222 -58.77 7.99 -12.29
N VAL A 223 -59.46 7.22 -11.46
CA VAL A 223 -58.87 6.66 -10.24
C VAL A 223 -57.79 5.66 -10.61
N ASP A 224 -58.03 4.82 -11.61
CA ASP A 224 -57.06 3.83 -12.10
C ASP A 224 -55.82 4.52 -12.68
N GLU A 225 -55.99 5.61 -13.44
CA GLU A 225 -54.88 6.45 -13.94
C GLU A 225 -54.05 7.04 -12.79
N ILE A 226 -54.69 7.61 -11.77
CA ILE A 226 -54.00 8.15 -10.58
C ILE A 226 -53.23 7.05 -9.84
N ASN A 227 -53.84 5.87 -9.67
CA ASN A 227 -53.18 4.73 -9.03
C ASN A 227 -51.99 4.24 -9.83
N SER A 228 -52.08 4.23 -11.17
CA SER A 228 -50.96 3.89 -12.06
C SER A 228 -49.78 4.84 -11.80
N ILE A 229 -50.00 6.16 -11.86
CA ILE A 229 -48.97 7.18 -11.59
C ILE A 229 -48.36 6.99 -10.19
N LEU A 230 -49.19 6.72 -9.19
CA LEU A 230 -48.72 6.49 -7.83
C LEU A 230 -47.82 5.25 -7.72
N SER A 231 -48.16 4.18 -8.42
CA SER A 231 -47.41 2.92 -8.41
C SER A 231 -46.14 2.95 -9.26
N GLU A 232 -46.16 3.63 -10.41
CA GLU A 232 -45.07 3.63 -11.40
C GLU A 232 -44.07 4.76 -11.17
N GLU A 233 -44.52 5.93 -10.74
CA GLU A 233 -43.65 7.11 -10.57
C GLU A 233 -43.36 7.39 -9.10
N ILE A 234 -44.40 7.54 -8.27
CA ILE A 234 -44.24 8.03 -6.89
C ILE A 234 -43.60 6.95 -6.00
N THR A 235 -44.07 5.71 -6.09
CA THR A 235 -43.57 4.64 -5.21
C THR A 235 -42.09 4.31 -5.48
N PRO A 236 -41.62 4.14 -6.73
CA PRO A 236 -40.21 3.86 -7.00
C PRO A 236 -39.29 5.03 -6.69
N THR A 237 -39.75 6.27 -6.93
CA THR A 237 -38.97 7.46 -6.54
C THR A 237 -38.82 7.56 -5.02
N LEU A 238 -39.86 7.24 -4.27
CA LEU A 238 -39.83 7.19 -2.81
C LEU A 238 -38.87 6.09 -2.31
N GLU A 239 -38.88 4.92 -2.94
CA GLU A 239 -37.96 3.84 -2.58
C GLU A 239 -36.49 4.16 -2.92
N ARG A 240 -36.23 4.81 -4.07
CA ARG A 240 -34.91 5.36 -4.40
C ARG A 240 -34.44 6.35 -3.33
N LEU A 241 -35.30 7.28 -2.92
CA LEU A 241 -34.98 8.26 -1.87
C LEU A 241 -34.73 7.61 -0.51
N ARG A 242 -35.44 6.52 -0.17
CA ARG A 242 -35.13 5.71 1.02
C ARG A 242 -33.75 5.06 0.93
N GLY A 243 -33.40 4.52 -0.23
CA GLY A 243 -32.07 3.98 -0.50
C GLY A 243 -30.97 5.04 -0.33
N GLU A 244 -31.16 6.23 -0.91
CA GLU A 244 -30.23 7.37 -0.78
C GLU A 244 -30.09 7.84 0.66
N LYS A 245 -31.21 7.95 1.40
CA LYS A 245 -31.19 8.25 2.83
C LYS A 245 -30.38 7.21 3.61
N GLN A 246 -30.55 5.92 3.32
CA GLN A 246 -29.81 4.86 4.00
C GLN A 246 -28.31 4.93 3.69
N GLN A 247 -27.93 5.21 2.44
CA GLN A 247 -26.54 5.43 2.05
C GLN A 247 -25.95 6.65 2.75
N TYR A 248 -26.67 7.76 2.81
CA TYR A 248 -26.26 8.97 3.53
C TYR A 248 -26.05 8.70 5.02
N LEU A 249 -26.95 7.97 5.67
CA LEU A 249 -26.78 7.59 7.09
C LEU A 249 -25.53 6.72 7.31
N LYS A 250 -25.26 5.77 6.40
CA LYS A 250 -24.02 4.97 6.44
C LYS A 250 -22.79 5.85 6.25
N TRP A 251 -22.81 6.75 5.27
CA TRP A 251 -21.72 7.69 5.02
C TRP A 251 -21.48 8.60 6.23
N SER A 252 -22.53 9.17 6.82
CA SER A 252 -22.44 10.03 8.00
C SER A 252 -21.85 9.28 9.21
N LYS A 253 -22.27 8.03 9.43
CA LYS A 253 -21.68 7.18 10.48
C LYS A 253 -20.21 6.89 10.20
N ASN A 254 -19.88 6.47 8.98
CA ASN A 254 -18.49 6.19 8.59
C ASN A 254 -17.62 7.44 8.71
N ASN A 255 -18.13 8.62 8.36
CA ASN A 255 -17.40 9.88 8.47
C ASN A 255 -17.13 10.24 9.94
N ALA A 256 -18.11 10.02 10.82
CA ALA A 256 -17.90 10.19 12.26
C ALA A 256 -16.88 9.19 12.83
N ASP A 257 -16.89 7.94 12.33
CA ASP A 257 -15.90 6.92 12.70
C ASP A 257 -14.49 7.27 12.18
N ILE A 258 -14.38 7.79 10.95
CA ILE A 258 -13.11 8.30 10.38
C ILE A 258 -12.59 9.44 11.22
N GLU A 259 -13.39 10.47 11.49
CA GLU A 259 -12.98 11.62 12.30
C GLU A 259 -12.54 11.19 13.71
N ARG A 260 -13.24 10.22 14.30
CA ARG A 260 -12.86 9.62 15.58
C ARG A 260 -11.49 8.93 15.47
N ILE A 261 -11.25 8.11 14.44
CA ILE A 261 -9.98 7.41 14.25
C ILE A 261 -8.85 8.39 13.97
N GLU A 262 -9.07 9.41 13.14
CA GLU A 262 -8.09 10.48 12.87
C GLU A 262 -7.65 11.17 14.16
N ARG A 263 -8.59 11.50 15.05
CA ARG A 263 -8.25 12.02 16.39
C ARG A 263 -7.39 11.06 17.20
N PHE A 264 -7.64 9.74 17.11
CA PHE A 264 -6.79 8.74 17.77
C PHE A 264 -5.40 8.63 17.15
N VAL A 265 -5.29 8.73 15.83
CA VAL A 265 -3.99 8.72 15.12
C VAL A 265 -3.17 9.93 15.55
N VAL A 266 -3.76 11.14 15.51
CA VAL A 266 -3.09 12.37 15.95
C VAL A 266 -2.69 12.27 17.43
N ALA A 267 -3.55 11.73 18.30
CA ALA A 267 -3.21 11.52 19.70
C ALA A 267 -2.06 10.52 19.89
N SER A 268 -2.03 9.44 19.10
CA SER A 268 -0.95 8.45 19.12
C SER A 268 0.36 9.03 18.62
N GLU A 269 0.34 9.82 17.54
CA GLU A 269 1.51 10.52 17.01
C GLU A 269 2.07 11.51 18.04
N TYR A 270 1.19 12.25 18.72
CA TYR A 270 1.59 13.15 19.81
C TYR A 270 2.26 12.39 20.96
N VAL A 271 1.68 11.27 21.41
CA VAL A 271 2.27 10.44 22.49
C VAL A 271 3.61 9.86 22.06
N GLN A 272 3.73 9.36 20.82
CA GLN A 272 5.01 8.87 20.29
C GLN A 272 6.07 9.97 20.22
N ALA A 273 5.70 11.16 19.76
CA ALA A 273 6.60 12.31 19.74
C ALA A 273 7.02 12.70 21.18
N GLN A 274 6.11 12.64 22.14
CA GLN A 274 6.40 12.90 23.54
C GLN A 274 7.34 11.84 24.15
N GLU A 275 7.15 10.55 23.84
CA GLU A 275 8.07 9.49 24.27
C GLU A 275 9.46 9.65 23.66
N VAL A 276 9.55 9.99 22.37
CA VAL A 276 10.84 10.27 21.71
C VAL A 276 11.51 11.48 22.34
N LEU A 277 10.76 12.54 22.61
CA LEU A 277 11.28 13.73 23.29
C LEU A 277 11.75 13.42 24.71
N SER A 278 11.02 12.59 25.47
CA SER A 278 11.42 12.12 26.80
C SER A 278 12.72 11.32 26.73
N LYS A 279 12.83 10.36 25.81
CA LYS A 279 14.07 9.56 25.61
C LYS A 279 15.24 10.44 25.21
N ASN A 280 15.05 11.35 24.26
CA ASN A 280 16.08 12.29 23.86
C ASN A 280 16.48 13.21 25.03
N SER A 281 15.54 13.63 25.88
CA SER A 281 15.87 14.42 27.06
C SER A 281 16.67 13.64 28.10
N GLU A 282 16.35 12.34 28.30
CA GLU A 282 17.14 11.45 29.15
C GLU A 282 18.54 11.21 28.58
N ASP A 283 18.66 11.04 27.27
CA ASP A 283 19.94 10.81 26.60
C ASP A 283 20.80 12.09 26.58
N VAL A 284 20.19 13.27 26.39
CA VAL A 284 20.87 14.56 26.56
C VAL A 284 21.36 14.73 28.00
N ALA A 285 20.53 14.42 29.00
CA ALA A 285 20.94 14.49 30.40
C ALA A 285 22.12 13.55 30.72
N LYS A 286 22.13 12.33 30.17
CA LYS A 286 23.28 11.40 30.30
C LYS A 286 24.52 11.95 29.59
N MET A 287 24.39 12.49 28.38
CA MET A 287 25.52 13.11 27.68
C MET A 287 26.06 14.32 28.44
N GLU A 288 25.20 15.15 29.03
CA GLU A 288 25.62 16.27 29.89
C GLU A 288 26.37 15.77 31.13
N GLU A 289 25.91 14.68 31.77
CA GLU A 289 26.62 14.05 32.89
C GLU A 289 27.98 13.46 32.46
N GLU A 290 28.04 12.79 31.31
CA GLU A 290 29.30 12.28 30.74
C GLU A 290 30.27 13.42 30.40
N VAL A 291 29.79 14.51 29.79
CA VAL A 291 30.60 15.70 29.50
C VAL A 291 31.13 16.30 30.79
N ALA A 292 30.30 16.45 31.83
CA ALA A 292 30.74 16.95 33.12
C ALA A 292 31.80 16.04 33.77
N MET A 293 31.65 14.71 33.66
CA MET A 293 32.66 13.75 34.10
C MET A 293 33.97 13.90 33.31
N TYR A 294 33.90 14.03 31.98
CA TYR A 294 35.09 14.21 31.15
C TYR A 294 35.78 15.55 31.42
N GLU A 295 35.04 16.62 31.63
CA GLU A 295 35.58 17.91 32.06
C GLU A 295 36.28 17.83 33.40
N GLU A 296 35.69 17.12 34.37
CA GLU A 296 36.31 16.89 35.68
C GLU A 296 37.58 16.04 35.55
N THR A 297 37.57 14.96 34.77
CA THR A 297 38.78 14.15 34.52
C THR A 297 39.86 14.93 33.77
N MET A 298 39.48 15.82 32.84
CA MET A 298 40.43 16.72 32.19
C MET A 298 41.00 17.74 33.19
N ARG A 299 40.19 18.22 34.13
CA ARG A 299 40.65 19.12 35.19
C ARG A 299 41.65 18.40 36.11
N THR A 300 41.32 17.22 36.61
CA THR A 300 42.23 16.44 37.47
C THR A 300 43.50 16.06 36.71
N ALA A 301 43.41 15.65 35.44
CA ALA A 301 44.58 15.36 34.62
C ALA A 301 45.45 16.62 34.40
N ARG A 302 44.85 17.80 34.21
CA ARG A 302 45.60 19.07 34.13
C ARG A 302 46.28 19.43 35.46
N GLU A 303 45.61 19.21 36.58
CA GLU A 303 46.19 19.41 37.92
C GLU A 303 47.35 18.43 38.18
N GLU A 304 47.20 17.17 37.78
CA GLU A 304 48.28 16.17 37.85
C GLU A 304 49.45 16.54 36.94
N VAL A 305 49.19 16.98 35.71
CA VAL A 305 50.24 17.47 34.79
C VAL A 305 50.94 18.67 35.40
N ALA A 306 50.21 19.65 35.94
CA ALA A 306 50.81 20.82 36.59
C ALA A 306 51.64 20.43 37.84
N ALA A 307 51.15 19.50 38.67
CA ALA A 307 51.89 18.99 39.82
C ALA A 307 53.15 18.21 39.38
N LYS A 308 53.07 17.44 38.30
CA LYS A 308 54.22 16.74 37.71
C LYS A 308 55.21 17.71 37.08
N GLU A 309 54.76 18.76 36.42
CA GLU A 309 55.61 19.84 35.92
C GLU A 309 56.30 20.58 37.07
N GLU A 310 55.62 20.81 38.20
CA GLU A 310 56.22 21.41 39.40
C GLU A 310 57.21 20.45 40.10
N GLU A 311 56.91 19.14 40.15
CA GLU A 311 57.85 18.11 40.61
C GLU A 311 59.07 18.03 39.69
N ILE A 312 58.90 18.07 38.37
CA ILE A 312 59.98 18.12 37.38
C ILE A 312 60.77 19.42 37.53
N ALA A 313 60.13 20.56 37.79
CA ALA A 313 60.80 21.82 38.06
C ALA A 313 61.64 21.75 39.34
N LYS A 314 61.08 21.23 40.45
CA LYS A 314 61.80 21.03 41.71
C LYS A 314 62.91 19.98 41.60
N LEU A 315 62.68 18.90 40.86
CA LEU A 315 63.69 17.87 40.59
C LEU A 315 64.78 18.40 39.67
N SER A 316 64.46 19.20 38.65
CA SER A 316 65.45 19.83 37.77
C SER A 316 66.21 20.95 38.47
N GLU A 317 65.62 21.65 39.43
CA GLU A 317 66.30 22.64 40.27
C GLU A 317 67.21 21.94 41.31
N LYS A 318 66.74 20.85 41.94
CA LYS A 318 67.60 20.00 42.79
C LYS A 318 68.72 19.34 42.00
N MET A 319 68.38 18.76 40.84
CA MET A 319 69.32 18.17 39.89
C MET A 319 70.32 19.24 39.48
N ASN A 320 69.92 20.44 39.05
CA ASN A 320 70.85 21.52 38.72
C ASN A 320 71.65 22.01 39.93
N SER A 321 71.14 21.98 41.16
CA SER A 321 71.92 22.38 42.34
C SER A 321 72.94 21.32 42.78
N GLU A 322 72.63 20.03 42.59
CA GLU A 322 73.54 18.91 42.87
C GLU A 322 74.51 18.67 41.70
N LEU A 323 74.08 18.96 40.47
CA LEU A 323 74.88 18.94 39.25
C LEU A 323 75.63 20.26 38.99
N GLU A 324 75.32 21.43 39.55
CA GLU A 324 76.21 22.60 39.30
C GLU A 324 77.59 22.42 39.97
N GLY A 325 77.67 21.66 41.07
CA GLY A 325 78.94 21.26 41.67
C GLY A 325 79.61 20.10 40.93
N THR A 326 78.85 19.04 40.61
CA THR A 326 79.41 17.80 40.05
C THR A 326 79.46 17.76 38.52
N HIS A 327 78.59 18.49 37.83
CA HIS A 327 78.54 18.67 36.38
C HIS A 327 79.48 19.77 35.91
N ASN A 328 79.88 20.80 36.68
CA ASN A 328 80.96 21.66 36.20
C ASN A 328 82.31 20.91 36.17
N GLU A 329 82.52 19.97 37.10
CA GLU A 329 83.68 19.07 37.07
C GLU A 329 83.48 17.89 36.09
N ALA A 330 82.27 17.32 35.97
CA ALA A 330 82.01 16.23 35.04
C ALA A 330 81.74 16.68 33.60
N LYS A 331 81.29 17.92 33.33
CA LYS A 331 81.07 18.50 31.98
C LYS A 331 82.36 19.01 31.37
N THR A 332 83.33 19.46 32.18
CA THR A 332 84.69 19.66 31.68
C THR A 332 85.31 18.32 31.29
N VAL A 333 85.14 17.27 32.12
CA VAL A 333 85.62 15.91 31.82
C VAL A 333 84.81 15.20 30.71
N GLU A 334 83.51 15.46 30.58
CA GLU A 334 82.61 14.90 29.56
C GLU A 334 82.72 15.67 28.25
N GLU A 335 82.88 17.00 28.24
CA GLU A 335 83.17 17.73 27.00
C GLU A 335 84.55 17.35 26.45
N ASP A 336 85.53 17.08 27.31
CA ASP A 336 86.83 16.54 26.88
C ASP A 336 86.69 15.09 26.39
N LYS A 337 86.00 14.20 27.14
CA LYS A 337 85.77 12.81 26.73
C LYS A 337 84.83 12.67 25.54
N SER A 338 83.83 13.51 25.36
CA SER A 338 82.87 13.52 24.24
C SER A 338 83.50 14.13 22.99
N LYS A 339 84.34 15.17 23.11
CA LYS A 339 85.21 15.60 22.01
C LYS A 339 86.16 14.47 21.59
N ASP A 340 86.67 13.67 22.54
CA ASP A 340 87.51 12.52 22.22
C ASP A 340 86.72 11.31 21.69
N LEU A 341 85.51 11.06 22.18
CA LEU A 341 84.66 9.94 21.78
C LEU A 341 84.03 10.20 20.41
N VAL A 342 83.51 11.40 20.14
CA VAL A 342 83.02 11.79 18.81
C VAL A 342 84.18 11.86 17.81
N LYS A 343 85.38 12.31 18.20
CA LYS A 343 86.58 12.18 17.35
C LYS A 343 86.95 10.70 17.11
N ALA A 344 86.79 9.82 18.10
CA ALA A 344 87.14 8.40 17.98
C ALA A 344 86.11 7.59 17.18
N THR A 345 84.80 7.76 17.40
CA THR A 345 83.74 7.05 16.64
C THR A 345 83.59 7.60 15.23
N SER A 346 83.62 8.92 15.02
CA SER A 346 83.58 9.45 13.65
C SER A 346 84.87 9.15 12.87
N ALA A 347 86.05 9.08 13.53
CA ALA A 347 87.27 8.61 12.88
C ALA A 347 87.25 7.10 12.64
N TRP A 348 86.64 6.29 13.51
CA TRP A 348 86.53 4.85 13.34
C TRP A 348 85.53 4.48 12.23
N GLU A 349 84.37 5.11 12.20
CA GLU A 349 83.31 4.81 11.23
C GLU A 349 83.67 5.31 9.83
N ASN A 350 84.24 6.52 9.70
CA ASN A 350 84.81 7.00 8.44
C ASN A 350 86.00 6.15 7.99
N LYS A 351 86.87 5.66 8.91
CA LYS A 351 87.97 4.76 8.54
C LYS A 351 87.48 3.35 8.20
N LYS A 352 86.46 2.82 8.87
CA LYS A 352 85.87 1.51 8.57
C LYS A 352 85.19 1.51 7.20
N LEU A 353 84.43 2.55 6.88
CA LEU A 353 83.86 2.74 5.54
C LEU A 353 84.96 2.95 4.49
N ALA A 354 86.03 3.69 4.79
CA ALA A 354 87.20 3.81 3.91
C ALA A 354 87.99 2.51 3.74
N VAL A 355 88.06 1.63 4.75
CA VAL A 355 88.65 0.28 4.62
C VAL A 355 87.76 -0.60 3.75
N ALA A 356 86.45 -0.55 3.93
CA ALA A 356 85.52 -1.35 3.14
C ALA A 356 85.57 -0.95 1.66
N SER A 357 85.52 0.35 1.33
CA SER A 357 85.63 0.82 -0.05
C SER A 357 87.01 0.54 -0.66
N ALA A 358 88.10 0.80 0.08
CA ALA A 358 89.47 0.54 -0.41
C ALA A 358 89.78 -0.97 -0.55
N SER A 359 89.15 -1.82 0.27
CA SER A 359 89.28 -3.29 0.14
C SER A 359 88.54 -3.83 -1.09
N LYS A 360 87.41 -3.24 -1.46
CA LYS A 360 86.67 -3.58 -2.68
C LYS A 360 87.42 -3.12 -3.94
N GLU A 361 87.97 -1.90 -3.92
CA GLU A 361 88.86 -1.42 -4.99
C GLU A 361 90.14 -2.28 -5.12
N LEU A 362 90.63 -2.86 -4.00
CA LEU A 362 91.77 -3.76 -4.01
C LEU A 362 91.44 -5.12 -4.64
N GLU A 363 90.28 -5.71 -4.34
CA GLU A 363 89.81 -6.94 -4.98
C GLU A 363 89.63 -6.75 -6.50
N GLU A 364 89.01 -5.65 -6.92
CA GLU A 364 88.85 -5.32 -8.35
C GLU A 364 90.21 -5.09 -9.04
N ALA A 365 91.15 -4.41 -8.37
CA ALA A 365 92.50 -4.21 -8.90
C ALA A 365 93.33 -5.51 -8.95
N LYS A 366 93.13 -6.45 -8.00
CA LYS A 366 93.77 -7.77 -8.02
C LYS A 366 93.26 -8.62 -9.18
N ALA A 367 91.95 -8.69 -9.38
CA ALA A 367 91.34 -9.42 -10.48
C ALA A 367 91.83 -8.90 -11.85
N ALA A 368 91.89 -7.58 -12.03
CA ALA A 368 92.40 -6.96 -13.27
C ALA A 368 93.90 -7.22 -13.51
N VAL A 369 94.71 -7.31 -12.45
CA VAL A 369 96.14 -7.68 -12.57
C VAL A 369 96.30 -9.16 -12.90
N GLU A 370 95.46 -10.03 -12.34
CA GLU A 370 95.52 -11.47 -12.59
C GLU A 370 95.09 -11.82 -14.02
N GLU A 371 94.08 -11.14 -14.55
CA GLU A 371 93.65 -11.25 -15.94
C GLU A 371 94.74 -10.79 -16.93
N SER A 372 95.36 -9.63 -16.68
CA SER A 372 96.46 -9.12 -17.51
C SER A 372 97.72 -9.98 -17.39
N ARG A 373 98.01 -10.57 -16.22
CA ARG A 373 99.14 -11.50 -16.03
C ARG A 373 98.93 -12.83 -16.77
N ASN A 374 97.70 -13.34 -16.79
CA ASN A 374 97.36 -14.53 -17.57
C ASN A 374 97.51 -14.26 -19.07
N ALA A 375 97.07 -13.09 -19.55
CA ALA A 375 97.26 -12.68 -20.94
C ALA A 375 98.75 -12.56 -21.33
N VAL A 376 99.60 -12.00 -20.45
CA VAL A 376 101.07 -11.98 -20.64
C VAL A 376 101.63 -13.40 -20.66
N SER A 377 101.22 -14.29 -19.74
CA SER A 377 101.71 -15.68 -19.72
C SER A 377 101.35 -16.48 -20.98
N ASP A 378 100.17 -16.25 -21.54
CA ASP A 378 99.77 -16.88 -22.80
C ASP A 378 100.53 -16.31 -24.00
N MET A 379 100.89 -15.02 -23.96
CA MET A 379 101.78 -14.39 -24.95
C MET A 379 103.22 -14.88 -24.82
N GLU A 380 103.74 -15.10 -23.61
CA GLU A 380 105.05 -15.71 -23.35
C GLU A 380 105.13 -17.14 -23.90
N LYS A 381 104.09 -17.96 -23.69
CA LYS A 381 104.01 -19.30 -24.30
C LYS A 381 104.02 -19.22 -25.83
N ASN A 382 103.29 -18.26 -26.41
CA ASN A 382 103.30 -18.04 -27.86
C ASN A 382 104.66 -17.58 -28.38
N ILE A 383 105.40 -16.75 -27.65
CA ILE A 383 106.77 -16.36 -27.99
C ILE A 383 107.72 -17.55 -27.85
N SER A 384 107.63 -18.33 -26.77
CA SER A 384 108.45 -19.53 -26.57
C SER A 384 108.25 -20.54 -27.70
N ASN A 385 107.00 -20.77 -28.13
CA ASN A 385 106.70 -21.63 -29.27
C ASN A 385 107.28 -21.08 -30.58
N LYS A 386 107.22 -19.76 -30.80
CA LYS A 386 107.83 -19.11 -31.97
C LYS A 386 109.37 -19.10 -31.92
N LEU A 387 109.98 -18.94 -30.75
CA LEU A 387 111.43 -19.04 -30.55
C LEU A 387 111.92 -20.46 -30.81
N ALA A 388 111.22 -21.48 -30.31
CA ALA A 388 111.53 -22.87 -30.61
C ALA A 388 111.41 -23.17 -32.12
N ALA A 389 110.40 -22.59 -32.79
CA ALA A 389 110.26 -22.71 -34.24
C ALA A 389 111.38 -21.99 -35.02
N ILE A 390 111.85 -20.84 -34.54
CA ILE A 390 113.00 -20.13 -35.11
C ILE A 390 114.31 -20.89 -34.85
N GLN A 391 114.49 -21.45 -33.66
CA GLN A 391 115.69 -22.21 -33.31
C GLN A 391 115.78 -23.48 -34.15
N LYS A 392 114.66 -24.20 -34.32
CA LYS A 392 114.59 -25.33 -35.26
C LYS A 392 114.90 -24.90 -36.70
N ALA A 393 114.35 -23.78 -37.15
CA ALA A 393 114.66 -23.23 -38.48
C ALA A 393 116.13 -22.78 -38.61
N ARG A 394 116.76 -22.29 -37.52
CA ARG A 394 118.19 -21.96 -37.46
C ARG A 394 119.07 -23.19 -37.46
N ASP A 395 118.71 -24.25 -36.73
CA ASP A 395 119.45 -25.51 -36.75
C ASP A 395 119.35 -26.16 -38.14
N GLU A 396 118.18 -26.07 -38.79
CA GLU A 396 118.01 -26.45 -40.20
C GLU A 396 118.90 -25.59 -41.14
N ALA A 397 119.01 -24.28 -40.89
CA ALA A 397 119.87 -23.39 -41.67
C ALA A 397 121.38 -23.63 -41.42
N VAL A 398 121.81 -23.86 -40.18
CA VAL A 398 123.21 -24.14 -39.82
C VAL A 398 123.62 -25.51 -40.34
N ASN A 399 122.78 -26.53 -40.23
CA ASN A 399 123.04 -27.82 -40.87
C ASN A 399 123.10 -27.69 -42.39
N ALA A 400 122.24 -26.87 -43.00
CA ALA A 400 122.30 -26.58 -44.43
C ALA A 400 123.60 -25.81 -44.81
N GLU A 401 124.05 -24.87 -43.99
CA GLU A 401 125.31 -24.11 -44.19
C GLU A 401 126.58 -24.92 -43.91
N GLU A 402 126.58 -25.81 -42.92
CA GLU A 402 127.70 -26.72 -42.66
C GLU A 402 127.79 -27.79 -43.74
N ASN A 403 126.65 -28.33 -44.19
CA ASN A 403 126.62 -29.18 -45.37
C ASN A 403 127.12 -28.41 -46.58
N LEU A 404 126.71 -27.15 -46.76
CA LEU A 404 127.23 -26.29 -47.81
C LEU A 404 128.75 -26.13 -47.68
N LYS A 405 129.30 -25.81 -46.51
CA LYS A 405 130.75 -25.67 -46.28
C LYS A 405 131.53 -26.98 -46.43
N LYS A 406 130.97 -28.12 -46.03
CA LYS A 406 131.57 -29.44 -46.26
C LYS A 406 131.61 -29.73 -47.75
N LEU A 407 130.50 -29.59 -48.46
CA LEU A 407 130.46 -29.73 -49.91
C LEU A 407 131.35 -28.70 -50.62
N GLN A 408 131.49 -27.49 -50.08
CA GLN A 408 132.36 -26.44 -50.62
C GLN A 408 133.84 -26.71 -50.37
N LYS A 409 134.18 -27.33 -49.23
CA LYS A 409 135.53 -27.81 -48.91
C LYS A 409 135.88 -29.09 -49.66
N GLU A 410 134.94 -30.02 -49.83
CA GLU A 410 135.11 -31.17 -50.72
C GLU A 410 135.33 -30.67 -52.14
N TYR A 411 134.50 -29.74 -52.62
CA TYR A 411 134.70 -29.06 -53.90
C TYR A 411 136.06 -28.36 -53.99
N GLN A 412 136.50 -27.63 -52.95
CA GLN A 412 137.82 -26.99 -52.91
C GLN A 412 138.99 -27.99 -52.82
N ASN A 413 138.86 -29.07 -52.07
CA ASN A 413 139.88 -30.10 -51.91
C ASN A 413 140.00 -30.95 -53.18
N LEU A 414 138.88 -31.21 -53.87
CA LEU A 414 138.84 -31.75 -55.24
C LEU A 414 139.50 -30.79 -56.24
N CYS A 415 139.32 -29.48 -56.09
CA CYS A 415 140.01 -28.47 -56.90
C CYS A 415 141.50 -28.29 -56.56
N ALA A 416 141.94 -28.59 -55.33
CA ALA A 416 143.32 -28.42 -54.84
C ALA A 416 144.16 -29.73 -54.81
N GLY A 417 143.54 -30.89 -55.09
CA GLY A 417 144.25 -32.15 -55.34
C GLY A 417 144.70 -32.95 -54.11
N ILE A 418 144.05 -32.82 -52.95
CA ILE A 418 144.28 -33.67 -51.76
C ILE A 418 143.19 -34.77 -51.73
N SER A 419 143.60 -36.04 -51.85
CA SER A 419 142.70 -37.21 -51.95
C SER A 419 142.14 -37.61 -50.58
N SER A 420 140.81 -37.74 -50.49
CA SER A 420 140.12 -38.42 -49.39
C SER A 420 140.21 -39.93 -49.59
N GLU A 421 140.69 -40.67 -48.59
CA GLU A 421 140.63 -42.12 -48.55
C GLU A 421 139.25 -42.56 -48.06
N GLU A 422 138.28 -42.57 -48.96
CA GLU A 422 137.12 -43.47 -48.93
C GLU A 422 136.61 -43.56 -50.36
N GLY A 423 136.96 -44.68 -51.00
CA GLY A 423 137.07 -44.78 -52.45
C GLY A 423 135.74 -44.75 -53.21
N ASP A 424 135.81 -44.24 -54.44
CA ASP A 424 134.97 -44.72 -55.53
C ASP A 424 135.79 -44.68 -56.83
N GLU A 425 136.35 -45.85 -57.17
CA GLU A 425 137.39 -46.14 -58.16
C GLU A 425 136.92 -46.02 -59.63
N GLY A 426 136.21 -44.95 -60.03
CA GLY A 426 135.62 -44.96 -61.37
C GLY A 426 135.22 -43.65 -62.04
N ARG A 427 135.50 -42.45 -61.51
CA ARG A 427 135.12 -41.20 -62.19
C ARG A 427 136.31 -40.26 -62.42
N THR A 428 136.36 -39.69 -63.61
CA THR A 428 137.31 -38.64 -63.97
C THR A 428 137.01 -37.38 -63.15
N LEU A 429 138.07 -36.70 -62.70
CA LEU A 429 137.98 -35.50 -61.85
C LEU A 429 136.89 -34.47 -62.27
N PRO A 430 136.65 -34.18 -63.57
CA PRO A 430 135.68 -33.15 -63.97
C PRO A 430 134.22 -33.46 -63.63
N ASP A 431 133.80 -34.72 -63.71
CA ASP A 431 132.40 -35.12 -63.49
C ASP A 431 132.02 -35.12 -62.01
N GLN A 432 132.99 -35.43 -61.15
CA GLN A 432 132.84 -35.29 -59.70
C GLN A 432 132.71 -33.82 -59.29
N ILE A 433 133.47 -32.93 -59.94
CA ILE A 433 133.41 -31.48 -59.71
C ILE A 433 132.04 -30.91 -60.09
N SER A 434 131.43 -31.38 -61.19
CA SER A 434 130.11 -30.91 -61.63
C SER A 434 128.96 -31.32 -60.70
N LYS A 435 128.96 -32.57 -60.20
CA LYS A 435 127.97 -33.03 -59.21
C LYS A 435 128.11 -32.29 -57.88
N ALA A 436 129.34 -32.16 -57.38
CA ALA A 436 129.61 -31.38 -56.17
C ALA A 436 129.13 -29.93 -56.30
N TYR A 437 129.23 -29.34 -57.49
CA TYR A 437 128.72 -27.99 -57.77
C TYR A 437 127.18 -27.91 -57.76
N SER A 438 126.48 -28.87 -58.36
CA SER A 438 125.01 -28.93 -58.36
C SER A 438 124.46 -29.14 -56.95
N ASP A 439 125.08 -30.02 -56.17
CA ASP A 439 124.66 -30.29 -54.80
C ASP A 439 124.95 -29.09 -53.89
N ALA A 440 126.05 -28.37 -54.11
CA ALA A 440 126.33 -27.10 -53.44
C ALA A 440 125.26 -26.02 -53.74
N ASN A 441 124.81 -25.90 -54.99
CA ASN A 441 123.76 -24.92 -55.35
C ASN A 441 122.37 -25.29 -54.81
N SER A 442 122.03 -26.59 -54.79
CA SER A 442 120.78 -27.06 -54.17
C SER A 442 120.78 -26.83 -52.66
N ALA A 443 121.93 -27.04 -52.00
CA ALA A 443 122.13 -26.69 -50.60
C ALA A 443 122.03 -25.17 -50.38
N ASP A 444 122.57 -24.34 -51.28
CA ASP A 444 122.48 -22.87 -51.21
C ASP A 444 121.02 -22.37 -51.33
N ALA A 445 120.22 -22.96 -52.21
CA ALA A 445 118.79 -22.63 -52.33
C ALA A 445 118.00 -23.00 -51.06
N LYS A 446 118.28 -24.16 -50.46
CA LYS A 446 117.66 -24.57 -49.19
C LYS A 446 118.09 -23.67 -48.02
N ALA A 447 119.36 -23.26 -47.99
CA ALA A 447 119.87 -22.31 -47.01
C ALA A 447 119.14 -20.96 -47.13
N LYS A 448 118.97 -20.43 -48.35
CA LYS A 448 118.23 -19.18 -48.59
C LYS A 448 116.75 -19.27 -48.23
N GLN A 449 116.09 -20.38 -48.52
CA GLN A 449 114.69 -20.58 -48.15
C GLN A 449 114.49 -20.68 -46.64
N ALA A 450 115.38 -21.40 -45.94
CA ALA A 450 115.41 -21.44 -44.47
C ALA A 450 115.66 -20.03 -43.90
N GLN A 451 116.57 -19.25 -44.51
CA GLN A 451 116.84 -17.88 -44.11
C GLN A 451 115.64 -16.95 -44.26
N MET A 452 114.90 -17.01 -45.37
CA MET A 452 113.67 -16.22 -45.54
C MET A 452 112.58 -16.59 -44.52
N LYS A 453 112.48 -17.87 -44.16
CA LYS A 453 111.53 -18.35 -43.14
C LYS A 453 111.92 -17.85 -41.74
N ILE A 454 113.23 -17.82 -41.44
CA ILE A 454 113.76 -17.19 -40.23
C ILE A 454 113.40 -15.71 -40.23
N ASP A 455 113.58 -14.96 -41.32
CA ASP A 455 113.28 -13.53 -41.38
C ASP A 455 111.79 -13.23 -41.16
N HIS A 456 110.89 -14.02 -41.77
CA HIS A 456 109.45 -13.85 -41.58
C HIS A 456 109.00 -14.17 -40.15
N LEU A 457 109.49 -15.29 -39.59
CA LEU A 457 109.22 -15.65 -38.20
C LEU A 457 109.81 -14.63 -37.22
N THR A 458 110.99 -14.09 -37.51
CA THR A 458 111.64 -13.05 -36.70
C THR A 458 110.84 -11.75 -36.72
N LYS A 459 110.30 -11.33 -37.88
CA LYS A 459 109.39 -10.16 -37.96
C LYS A 459 108.08 -10.39 -37.20
N SER A 460 107.49 -11.58 -37.31
CA SER A 460 106.28 -11.95 -36.55
C SER A 460 106.56 -12.03 -35.04
N LEU A 461 107.77 -12.43 -34.67
CA LEU A 461 108.20 -12.47 -33.28
C LEU A 461 108.42 -11.06 -32.74
N GLN A 462 109.03 -10.15 -33.51
CA GLN A 462 109.17 -8.74 -33.15
C GLN A 462 107.82 -8.03 -32.95
N SER A 463 106.79 -8.35 -33.75
CA SER A 463 105.46 -7.76 -33.55
C SER A 463 104.81 -8.28 -32.27
N VAL A 464 104.88 -9.59 -32.01
CA VAL A 464 104.33 -10.20 -30.79
C VAL A 464 105.12 -9.76 -29.54
N GLU A 465 106.44 -9.61 -29.62
CA GLU A 465 107.26 -9.04 -28.54
C GLU A 465 106.92 -7.57 -28.27
N LYS A 466 106.60 -6.79 -29.31
CA LYS A 466 106.19 -5.39 -29.14
C LYS A 466 104.83 -5.29 -28.45
N ASP A 467 103.90 -6.17 -28.77
CA ASP A 467 102.60 -6.21 -28.12
C ASP A 467 102.69 -6.81 -26.72
N MET A 468 103.54 -7.82 -26.48
CA MET A 468 103.86 -8.32 -25.15
C MET A 468 104.49 -7.22 -24.28
N LYS A 469 105.43 -6.42 -24.79
CA LYS A 469 106.01 -5.29 -24.03
C LYS A 469 104.99 -4.21 -23.68
N LYS A 470 103.99 -3.98 -24.54
CA LYS A 470 102.87 -3.09 -24.20
C LYS A 470 102.03 -3.69 -23.07
N GLU A 471 101.73 -4.98 -23.14
CA GLU A 471 100.92 -5.68 -22.14
C GLU A 471 101.67 -5.90 -20.81
N GLU A 472 102.98 -6.10 -20.84
CA GLU A 472 103.84 -6.06 -19.65
C GLU A 472 103.88 -4.67 -19.04
N SER A 473 103.88 -3.62 -19.87
CA SER A 473 103.83 -2.24 -19.37
C SER A 473 102.46 -1.87 -18.77
N SER A 474 101.35 -2.42 -19.30
CA SER A 474 100.02 -2.27 -18.71
C SER A 474 99.92 -3.09 -17.42
N ALA A 475 100.36 -4.35 -17.41
CA ALA A 475 100.43 -5.20 -16.24
C ALA A 475 101.32 -4.60 -15.13
N ALA A 476 102.48 -4.02 -15.47
CA ALA A 476 103.36 -3.36 -14.50
C ALA A 476 102.75 -2.06 -13.95
N LYS A 477 102.01 -1.29 -14.77
CA LYS A 477 101.27 -0.11 -14.29
C LYS A 477 100.12 -0.52 -13.37
N LEU A 478 99.38 -1.57 -13.72
CA LEU A 478 98.29 -2.12 -12.92
C LEU A 478 98.80 -2.74 -11.61
N SER A 479 99.94 -3.44 -11.65
CA SER A 479 100.61 -3.99 -10.46
C SER A 479 101.13 -2.89 -9.54
N LYS A 480 101.78 -1.85 -10.07
CA LYS A 480 102.15 -0.65 -9.26
C LYS A 480 100.93 0.06 -8.69
N LYS A 481 99.81 0.07 -9.41
CA LYS A 481 98.55 0.63 -8.90
C LYS A 481 98.02 -0.24 -7.76
N ARG A 482 97.97 -1.57 -7.93
CA ARG A 482 97.62 -2.55 -6.90
C ARG A 482 98.48 -2.37 -5.65
N ASP A 483 99.80 -2.31 -5.77
CA ASP A 483 100.70 -2.20 -4.61
C ASP A 483 100.50 -0.91 -3.84
N LYS A 484 100.30 0.21 -4.55
CA LYS A 484 99.91 1.48 -3.91
C LYS A 484 98.55 1.39 -3.22
N THR A 485 97.62 0.58 -3.73
CA THR A 485 96.31 0.36 -3.08
C THR A 485 96.45 -0.59 -1.87
N VAL A 486 97.30 -1.61 -1.95
CA VAL A 486 97.63 -2.51 -0.82
C VAL A 486 98.25 -1.72 0.32
N GLU A 487 99.27 -0.90 0.02
CA GLU A 487 99.97 -0.08 1.01
C GLU A 487 99.02 0.93 1.68
N LYS A 488 98.07 1.49 0.92
CA LYS A 488 96.99 2.32 1.48
C LYS A 488 96.04 1.51 2.38
N VAL A 489 95.63 0.32 1.98
CA VAL A 489 94.71 -0.53 2.77
C VAL A 489 95.37 -1.03 4.04
N GLU A 490 96.63 -1.48 3.99
CA GLU A 490 97.41 -1.87 5.17
C GLU A 490 97.69 -0.69 6.09
N GLY A 491 98.02 0.48 5.53
CA GLY A 491 98.18 1.72 6.29
C GLY A 491 96.89 2.16 7.00
N ILE A 492 95.70 1.89 6.44
CA ILE A 492 94.42 2.15 7.11
C ILE A 492 94.09 1.04 8.13
N ARG A 493 94.41 -0.23 7.83
CA ARG A 493 94.23 -1.36 8.78
C ARG A 493 95.09 -1.25 10.03
N GLN A 494 96.37 -0.89 9.91
CA GLN A 494 97.23 -0.62 11.08
C GLN A 494 96.71 0.56 11.91
N LYS A 495 96.12 1.57 11.26
CA LYS A 495 95.45 2.68 11.96
C LYS A 495 94.13 2.28 12.63
N LEU A 496 93.53 1.14 12.24
CA LEU A 496 92.28 0.62 12.79
C LEU A 496 92.54 -0.32 13.99
N SER A 497 93.61 -1.11 13.98
CA SER A 497 94.02 -1.97 15.11
C SER A 497 94.50 -1.18 16.34
N ASN A 498 94.89 0.07 16.15
CA ASN A 498 95.29 0.95 17.25
C ASN A 498 94.10 1.61 17.99
N VAL A 499 92.86 1.35 17.57
CA VAL A 499 91.64 1.86 18.22
C VAL A 499 91.03 0.71 19.05
N ALA A 500 91.20 0.76 20.37
CA ALA A 500 90.81 -0.29 21.30
C ALA A 500 89.29 -0.29 21.61
N PHE A 501 88.60 -1.39 21.31
CA PHE A 501 87.20 -1.66 21.69
C PHE A 501 87.13 -3.05 22.36
N SER A 502 86.53 -3.14 23.56
CA SER A 502 86.36 -4.36 24.36
C SER A 502 84.92 -4.88 24.27
N SER A 503 84.74 -6.17 24.00
CA SER A 503 83.43 -6.81 23.74
C SER A 503 82.64 -7.18 25.01
N ASP A 504 83.29 -7.22 26.17
CA ASP A 504 82.68 -7.74 27.40
C ASP A 504 81.72 -6.74 28.05
N ASP A 505 81.99 -5.44 27.90
CA ASP A 505 81.16 -4.37 28.47
C ASP A 505 79.79 -4.25 27.79
N PHE A 506 79.68 -4.64 26.52
CA PHE A 506 78.43 -4.57 25.75
C PHE A 506 77.43 -5.65 26.18
N ASN A 507 77.89 -6.86 26.47
CA ASN A 507 77.02 -8.00 26.80
C ASN A 507 76.39 -7.90 28.21
N ALA A 508 77.01 -7.16 29.12
CA ALA A 508 76.49 -6.97 30.47
C ALA A 508 75.18 -6.15 30.47
N LEU A 509 75.08 -5.15 29.59
CA LEU A 509 73.93 -4.25 29.48
C LEU A 509 72.67 -4.91 28.89
N GLU A 510 72.83 -5.98 28.10
CA GLU A 510 71.70 -6.61 27.39
C GLU A 510 70.89 -7.56 28.28
N ASN A 511 71.54 -8.23 29.24
CA ASN A 511 70.86 -9.15 30.16
C ASN A 511 69.94 -8.45 31.16
N GLU A 512 70.31 -7.23 31.58
CA GLU A 512 69.54 -6.47 32.57
C GLU A 512 68.15 -6.06 32.05
N LYS A 513 67.99 -5.94 30.72
CA LYS A 513 66.73 -5.58 30.08
C LYS A 513 65.66 -6.69 30.16
N ILE A 514 66.06 -7.95 30.10
CA ILE A 514 65.13 -9.09 29.93
C ILE A 514 64.36 -9.41 31.23
N ASP A 515 64.98 -9.23 32.39
CA ASP A 515 64.37 -9.56 33.69
C ASP A 515 63.18 -8.65 34.06
N LEU A 516 63.19 -7.40 33.61
CA LEU A 516 62.10 -6.44 33.90
C LEU A 516 60.78 -6.79 33.21
N GLU A 517 60.80 -7.41 32.04
CA GLU A 517 59.58 -7.69 31.25
C GLU A 517 58.69 -8.79 31.86
N ASN A 518 59.28 -9.77 32.54
CA ASN A 518 58.55 -10.91 33.10
C ASN A 518 57.64 -10.57 34.30
N ASN A 519 58.00 -9.54 35.08
CA ASN A 519 57.27 -9.18 36.30
C ASN A 519 55.87 -8.62 36.02
N VAL A 520 55.67 -7.93 34.90
CA VAL A 520 54.42 -7.24 34.56
C VAL A 520 53.25 -8.19 34.27
N SER A 521 53.52 -9.38 33.72
CA SER A 521 52.52 -10.36 33.28
C SER A 521 51.71 -11.02 34.42
N THR A 522 52.31 -11.16 35.60
CA THR A 522 51.71 -11.92 36.71
C THR A 522 50.55 -11.21 37.42
N LEU A 523 50.54 -9.88 37.44
CA LEU A 523 49.57 -9.08 38.18
C LEU A 523 48.16 -9.06 37.55
N GLN A 524 48.05 -9.22 36.24
CA GLN A 524 46.76 -9.13 35.53
C GLN A 524 45.79 -10.30 35.82
N LYS A 525 46.28 -11.49 36.15
CA LYS A 525 45.45 -12.70 36.29
C LYS A 525 44.58 -12.72 37.56
N ARG A 526 44.92 -11.96 38.60
CA ARG A 526 44.23 -11.99 39.91
C ARG A 526 42.88 -11.27 39.95
N LEU A 527 42.63 -10.33 39.03
CA LEU A 527 41.47 -9.42 39.09
C LEU A 527 40.14 -10.08 38.66
N ILE A 528 40.20 -11.10 37.80
CA ILE A 528 39.03 -11.69 37.14
C ILE A 528 38.20 -12.59 38.10
N HIS A 529 38.81 -13.19 39.11
CA HIS A 529 38.16 -14.19 39.98
C HIS A 529 37.14 -13.59 40.99
N PHE A 530 37.19 -12.29 41.27
CA PHE A 530 36.43 -11.68 42.37
C PHE A 530 34.96 -11.34 42.00
N GLN A 531 34.60 -11.30 40.71
CA GLN A 531 33.29 -10.77 40.25
C GLN A 531 32.09 -11.74 40.29
N LEU A 532 32.29 -13.06 40.44
CA LEU A 532 31.23 -14.08 40.23
C LEU A 532 30.38 -14.45 41.47
N SER A 533 30.74 -14.02 42.69
CA SER A 533 30.22 -14.59 43.96
C SER A 533 28.94 -13.97 44.54
N LEU A 534 28.26 -13.01 43.90
CA LEU A 534 27.27 -12.12 44.56
C LEU A 534 25.76 -12.35 44.26
N ARG A 535 25.30 -13.47 43.64
CA ARG A 535 23.94 -13.57 43.03
C ARG A 535 22.90 -14.60 43.55
N GLU A 536 23.12 -15.47 44.55
CA GLU A 536 22.31 -16.73 44.71
C GLU A 536 21.24 -16.90 45.84
N ASP A 537 21.00 -15.98 46.81
CA ASP A 537 20.38 -16.37 48.11
C ASP A 537 18.83 -16.25 48.36
N PHE A 538 17.87 -16.35 47.41
CA PHE A 538 16.41 -16.25 47.76
C PHE A 538 15.43 -17.16 46.95
N HIS A 539 15.33 -18.47 47.24
CA HIS A 539 14.30 -19.39 46.69
C HIS A 539 13.80 -20.40 47.76
N SER A 540 12.52 -20.37 48.21
CA SER A 540 11.73 -21.55 48.67
C SER A 540 10.38 -21.28 49.41
N THR A 541 9.53 -20.30 49.06
CA THR A 541 8.09 -20.33 49.47
C THR A 541 7.20 -19.46 48.58
N ILE A 542 6.25 -20.07 47.85
CA ILE A 542 5.17 -19.37 47.13
C ILE A 542 3.92 -19.36 48.04
N ALA A 543 3.36 -18.21 48.39
CA ALA A 543 2.16 -18.14 49.23
C ALA A 543 1.11 -17.15 48.69
N THR A 544 -0.06 -17.67 48.28
CA THR A 544 -1.30 -16.89 48.05
C THR A 544 -2.17 -16.98 49.31
N GLN A 545 -2.61 -15.84 49.87
CA GLN A 545 -3.42 -15.77 51.11
C GLN A 545 -4.92 -15.53 50.80
N TYR A 546 -5.79 -16.34 51.41
CA TYR A 546 -7.26 -16.17 51.37
C TYR A 546 -7.79 -15.52 52.66
N VAL A 547 -8.80 -14.63 52.54
CA VAL A 547 -9.46 -13.98 53.68
C VAL A 547 -10.99 -14.02 53.51
N GLY A 548 -11.68 -14.75 54.40
CA GLY A 548 -13.15 -14.91 54.39
C GLY A 548 -13.92 -13.78 55.09
N SER A 549 -15.23 -13.68 54.81
CA SER A 549 -16.11 -12.58 55.24
C SER A 549 -16.21 -12.36 56.77
N ILE A 550 -16.16 -11.08 57.18
CA ILE A 550 -16.32 -10.62 58.56
C ILE A 550 -17.81 -10.66 58.92
N GLY A 551 -18.31 -11.85 59.26
CA GLY A 551 -19.73 -12.01 59.54
C GLY A 551 -20.20 -13.42 59.91
N GLN A 552 -19.30 -14.34 60.27
CA GLN A 552 -19.54 -15.50 61.13
C GLN A 552 -18.22 -16.31 61.17
N GLY A 553 -17.51 -16.25 62.30
CA GLY A 553 -16.46 -17.21 62.65
C GLY A 553 -15.12 -17.14 61.89
N GLN A 554 -14.14 -16.48 62.52
CA GLN A 554 -12.69 -16.69 62.37
C GLN A 554 -12.01 -16.30 61.04
N GLY A 555 -11.20 -15.25 61.11
CA GLY A 555 -10.18 -14.92 60.11
C GLY A 555 -9.05 -15.95 60.10
N ALA A 556 -9.21 -17.00 59.30
CA ALA A 556 -8.16 -17.98 59.03
C ALA A 556 -7.56 -17.71 57.64
N SER A 557 -6.31 -17.23 57.59
CA SER A 557 -5.53 -17.21 56.34
C SER A 557 -5.08 -18.63 56.02
N ARG A 558 -5.58 -19.22 54.93
CA ARG A 558 -5.19 -20.57 54.51
C ARG A 558 -4.61 -20.53 53.10
N SER A 559 -3.49 -21.23 52.89
CA SER A 559 -2.91 -21.46 51.56
C SER A 559 -3.96 -22.15 50.68
N LEU A 560 -4.20 -21.61 49.48
CA LEU A 560 -5.22 -22.10 48.56
C LEU A 560 -4.72 -23.19 47.61
N VAL A 561 -3.41 -23.27 47.35
CA VAL A 561 -2.86 -24.10 46.27
C VAL A 561 -1.89 -25.13 46.83
N ASP A 562 -2.19 -26.41 46.59
CA ASP A 562 -1.28 -27.52 46.85
C ASP A 562 -0.96 -28.23 45.52
N VAL A 563 0.33 -28.38 45.21
CA VAL A 563 0.80 -28.98 43.95
C VAL A 563 0.90 -30.49 44.14
N LYS A 564 0.22 -31.28 43.29
CA LYS A 564 0.20 -32.75 43.40
C LYS A 564 1.59 -33.40 43.21
N LEU A 565 2.50 -32.76 42.47
CA LEU A 565 3.84 -33.27 42.11
C LEU A 565 4.89 -32.13 42.09
N PRO A 566 6.00 -32.22 42.85
CA PRO A 566 6.98 -31.13 43.01
C PRO A 566 7.82 -30.85 41.76
N LYS A 567 7.92 -31.78 40.79
CA LYS A 567 8.64 -31.56 39.53
C LYS A 567 8.00 -30.50 38.63
N HIS A 568 6.72 -30.18 38.85
CA HIS A 568 6.00 -29.20 38.06
C HIS A 568 5.94 -27.81 38.73
N SER A 569 6.64 -27.61 39.86
CA SER A 569 6.63 -26.33 40.58
C SER A 569 7.24 -25.19 39.76
N THR A 570 8.39 -25.41 39.13
CA THR A 570 9.10 -24.39 38.34
C THR A 570 8.30 -23.96 37.12
N ALA A 571 7.63 -24.90 36.46
CA ALA A 571 6.76 -24.60 35.32
C ALA A 571 5.52 -23.79 35.75
N LEU A 572 4.94 -24.11 36.91
CA LEU A 572 3.80 -23.39 37.47
C LEU A 572 4.21 -21.99 37.99
N GLU A 573 5.41 -21.81 38.54
CA GLU A 573 5.97 -20.51 38.93
C GLU A 573 6.15 -19.59 37.72
N VAL A 574 6.73 -20.10 36.63
CA VAL A 574 6.97 -19.32 35.41
C VAL A 574 5.64 -18.90 34.77
N VAL A 575 4.65 -19.79 34.73
CA VAL A 575 3.35 -19.50 34.08
C VAL A 575 2.48 -18.59 34.95
N ALA A 576 2.44 -18.80 36.26
CA ALA A 576 1.60 -18.00 37.14
C ALA A 576 2.27 -16.68 37.56
N GLY A 577 3.61 -16.63 37.61
CA GLY A 577 4.39 -15.42 37.86
C GLY A 577 3.93 -14.63 39.09
N GLY A 578 3.91 -13.30 38.97
CA GLY A 578 3.48 -12.39 40.05
C GLY A 578 2.01 -12.53 40.48
N LYS A 579 1.20 -13.35 39.78
CA LYS A 579 -0.21 -13.58 40.12
C LYS A 579 -0.38 -14.52 41.33
N LEU A 580 0.67 -15.26 41.69
CA LEU A 580 0.72 -16.15 42.87
C LEU A 580 0.72 -15.41 44.22
N TYR A 581 0.87 -14.08 44.21
CA TYR A 581 0.94 -13.24 45.41
C TYR A 581 -0.33 -12.39 45.64
N GLN A 582 -1.44 -12.71 44.97
CA GLN A 582 -2.70 -11.98 45.06
C GLN A 582 -3.58 -12.50 46.22
N VAL A 583 -4.41 -11.62 46.78
CA VAL A 583 -5.29 -11.95 47.92
C VAL A 583 -6.71 -12.17 47.43
N VAL A 584 -7.36 -13.24 47.87
CA VAL A 584 -8.70 -13.63 47.40
C VAL A 584 -9.74 -13.49 48.52
N VAL A 585 -10.92 -12.96 48.18
CA VAL A 585 -12.04 -12.67 49.12
C VAL A 585 -13.39 -13.15 48.58
N ASP A 586 -14.35 -13.43 49.46
CA ASP A 586 -15.65 -14.05 49.11
C ASP A 586 -16.61 -13.14 48.33
N GLU A 587 -16.87 -11.95 48.86
CA GLU A 587 -17.80 -10.98 48.27
C GLU A 587 -17.11 -9.64 47.99
N ALA A 588 -17.59 -8.90 46.99
CA ALA A 588 -17.12 -7.57 46.66
C ALA A 588 -17.32 -6.57 47.82
N ALA A 589 -18.31 -6.83 48.69
CA ALA A 589 -18.50 -6.08 49.93
C ALA A 589 -17.32 -6.27 50.89
N THR A 590 -16.82 -7.50 51.05
CA THR A 590 -15.65 -7.84 51.88
C THR A 590 -14.36 -7.26 51.30
N GLY A 591 -14.19 -7.29 49.97
CA GLY A 591 -13.07 -6.64 49.29
C GLY A 591 -13.04 -5.12 49.50
N LYS A 592 -14.21 -4.46 49.45
CA LYS A 592 -14.32 -3.02 49.78
C LYS A 592 -14.03 -2.75 51.25
N ALA A 593 -14.50 -3.62 52.15
CA ALA A 593 -14.20 -3.50 53.58
C ALA A 593 -12.70 -3.65 53.87
N LEU A 594 -12.00 -4.55 53.19
CA LEU A 594 -10.55 -4.73 53.31
C LEU A 594 -9.74 -3.56 52.73
N LEU A 595 -10.20 -2.95 51.64
CA LEU A 595 -9.57 -1.74 51.10
C LEU A 595 -9.79 -0.52 51.98
N ASN A 596 -10.99 -0.37 52.57
CA ASN A 596 -11.34 0.81 53.37
C ASN A 596 -10.82 0.73 54.81
N ASN A 597 -10.83 -0.46 55.43
CA ASN A 597 -10.47 -0.64 56.83
C ASN A 597 -9.16 -1.42 57.04
N GLY A 598 -8.55 -1.98 55.99
CA GLY A 598 -7.30 -2.74 56.07
C GLY A 598 -6.07 -1.85 55.90
N LYS A 599 -5.18 -1.84 56.91
CA LYS A 599 -3.89 -1.13 56.85
C LYS A 599 -2.88 -1.89 55.96
N LEU A 600 -3.06 -1.83 54.64
CA LEU A 600 -2.17 -2.49 53.66
C LEU A 600 -0.87 -1.69 53.48
N GLN A 601 0.27 -2.28 53.88
CA GLN A 601 1.63 -1.67 53.81
C GLN A 601 2.27 -1.75 52.42
N ARG A 602 1.70 -2.54 51.50
CA ARG A 602 2.19 -2.72 50.12
C ARG A 602 1.00 -2.73 49.16
N ARG A 603 1.28 -2.50 47.88
CA ARG A 603 0.27 -2.59 46.82
C ARG A 603 -0.10 -4.06 46.61
N VAL A 604 -1.29 -4.44 47.05
CA VAL A 604 -1.82 -5.81 46.94
C VAL A 604 -3.06 -5.81 46.04
N THR A 605 -3.15 -6.77 45.14
CA THR A 605 -4.32 -6.99 44.28
C THR A 605 -5.29 -7.94 44.98
N ILE A 606 -6.51 -7.47 45.24
CA ILE A 606 -7.57 -8.23 45.92
C ILE A 606 -8.63 -8.67 44.90
N ILE A 607 -8.97 -9.96 44.86
CA ILE A 607 -9.93 -10.53 43.89
C ILE A 607 -11.18 -11.05 44.62
N PRO A 608 -12.37 -10.47 44.38
CA PRO A 608 -13.63 -10.92 44.96
C PRO A 608 -14.31 -12.02 44.12
N LEU A 609 -14.61 -13.16 44.74
CA LEU A 609 -15.11 -14.38 44.09
C LEU A 609 -16.49 -14.23 43.47
N ASP A 610 -17.37 -13.42 44.06
CA ASP A 610 -18.74 -13.14 43.58
C ASP A 610 -18.80 -12.51 42.18
N LYS A 611 -17.73 -11.83 41.75
CA LYS A 611 -17.67 -11.12 40.46
C LYS A 611 -16.81 -11.81 39.41
N VAL A 612 -16.20 -12.95 39.72
CA VAL A 612 -15.36 -13.67 38.77
C VAL A 612 -16.22 -14.62 37.94
N MET A 613 -16.29 -14.38 36.63
CA MET A 613 -16.90 -15.32 35.70
C MET A 613 -15.85 -16.31 35.18
N PRO A 614 -16.04 -17.63 35.38
CA PRO A 614 -15.07 -18.62 34.91
C PRO A 614 -15.17 -18.77 33.39
N LYS A 615 -14.06 -18.54 32.70
CA LYS A 615 -13.91 -18.94 31.29
C LYS A 615 -13.33 -20.35 31.25
N LYS A 616 -14.08 -21.30 30.70
CA LYS A 616 -13.59 -22.65 30.45
C LYS A 616 -12.85 -22.69 29.12
N VAL A 617 -11.74 -23.41 29.06
CA VAL A 617 -11.05 -23.73 27.81
C VAL A 617 -12.01 -24.54 26.92
N SER A 618 -12.09 -24.21 25.63
CA SER A 618 -12.99 -24.92 24.71
C SER A 618 -12.52 -26.36 24.51
N SER A 619 -13.46 -27.31 24.49
CA SER A 619 -13.16 -28.73 24.26
C SER A 619 -12.36 -28.96 22.97
N ALA A 620 -12.69 -28.21 21.91
CA ALA A 620 -11.98 -28.23 20.64
C ALA A 620 -10.49 -27.83 20.73
N ALA A 621 -10.10 -26.98 21.68
CA ALA A 621 -8.70 -26.60 21.88
C ALA A 621 -7.91 -27.68 22.67
N CYS A 622 -8.56 -28.33 23.64
CA CYS A 622 -7.99 -29.47 24.37
C CYS A 622 -7.77 -30.67 23.44
N ASP A 623 -8.69 -30.93 22.51
CA ASP A 623 -8.58 -32.03 21.54
C ASP A 623 -7.43 -31.78 20.55
N LYS A 624 -7.28 -30.55 20.06
CA LYS A 624 -6.18 -30.15 19.16
C LYS A 624 -4.81 -30.20 19.84
N ALA A 625 -4.73 -29.78 21.09
CA ALA A 625 -3.47 -29.83 21.84
C ALA A 625 -3.09 -31.28 22.19
N SER A 626 -4.06 -32.12 22.49
CA SER A 626 -3.84 -33.55 22.74
C SER A 626 -3.41 -34.30 21.48
N SER A 627 -3.89 -33.90 20.29
CA SER A 627 -3.39 -34.46 19.02
C SER A 627 -1.95 -34.03 18.73
N MET A 628 -1.62 -32.76 18.93
CA MET A 628 -0.26 -32.25 18.71
C MET A 628 0.78 -32.81 19.71
N ALA A 629 0.37 -33.09 20.95
CA ALA A 629 1.25 -33.67 21.96
C ALA A 629 1.62 -35.13 21.66
N LYS A 630 0.68 -35.89 21.07
CA LYS A 630 0.94 -37.28 20.59
C LYS A 630 2.01 -37.33 19.51
N ASP A 631 2.05 -36.34 18.63
CA ASP A 631 3.07 -36.24 17.57
C ASP A 631 4.48 -35.95 18.14
N LEU A 632 4.57 -35.41 19.35
CA LEU A 632 5.81 -34.99 20.02
C LEU A 632 6.23 -35.92 21.18
N ASN A 633 5.60 -37.09 21.35
CA ASN A 633 5.82 -38.00 22.50
C ASN A 633 5.67 -37.33 23.88
N THR A 634 4.80 -36.33 24.00
CA THR A 634 4.53 -35.62 25.27
C THR A 634 3.05 -35.71 25.63
N THR A 635 2.71 -35.37 26.88
CA THR A 635 1.32 -35.32 27.34
C THR A 635 0.90 -33.87 27.53
N ALA A 636 -0.25 -33.49 26.95
CA ALA A 636 -0.86 -32.19 27.17
C ALA A 636 -2.05 -32.34 28.13
N GLN A 637 -1.98 -31.69 29.28
CA GLN A 637 -3.08 -31.65 30.23
C GLN A 637 -3.42 -30.19 30.60
N PRO A 638 -4.70 -29.87 30.87
CA PRO A 638 -5.06 -28.58 31.43
C PRO A 638 -4.35 -28.37 32.77
N ALA A 639 -3.78 -27.18 32.98
CA ALA A 639 -3.08 -26.84 34.22
C ALA A 639 -3.94 -27.02 35.50
N ILE A 640 -5.27 -27.01 35.36
CA ILE A 640 -6.23 -27.17 36.45
C ILE A 640 -6.27 -28.60 37.03
N GLU A 641 -5.92 -29.62 36.25
CA GLU A 641 -5.92 -31.02 36.70
C GLU A 641 -4.68 -31.39 37.55
N LEU A 642 -3.60 -30.62 37.38
CA LEU A 642 -2.32 -30.78 38.08
C LEU A 642 -2.32 -30.20 39.51
N VAL A 643 -3.36 -29.44 39.88
CA VAL A 643 -3.53 -28.79 41.19
C VAL A 643 -4.62 -29.50 42.01
N GLY A 644 -4.44 -29.65 43.33
CA GLY A 644 -5.49 -30.12 44.24
C GLY A 644 -6.19 -28.96 44.95
N LEU A 645 -7.52 -28.87 44.92
CA LEU A 645 -8.26 -27.71 45.46
C LEU A 645 -9.58 -28.06 46.17
N MET A 646 -9.96 -27.19 47.12
CA MET A 646 -11.27 -27.21 47.80
C MET A 646 -12.40 -26.76 46.86
N LYS A 647 -13.52 -27.50 46.83
CA LYS A 647 -14.67 -27.33 45.90
C LYS A 647 -15.25 -25.91 45.78
N LYS A 648 -15.04 -25.01 46.75
CA LYS A 648 -15.53 -23.62 46.70
C LYS A 648 -14.66 -22.67 45.86
N CYS A 649 -13.44 -23.07 45.47
CA CYS A 649 -12.45 -22.19 44.84
C CYS A 649 -12.09 -22.58 43.39
N GLU A 650 -12.81 -23.51 42.76
CA GLU A 650 -12.60 -23.90 41.34
C GLU A 650 -12.70 -22.72 40.36
N VAL A 651 -13.43 -21.67 40.74
CA VAL A 651 -13.64 -20.48 39.91
C VAL A 651 -12.34 -19.67 39.72
N LEU A 652 -11.43 -19.67 40.70
CA LEU A 652 -10.19 -18.88 40.67
C LEU A 652 -9.18 -19.41 39.66
N LEU A 653 -9.05 -20.73 39.56
CA LEU A 653 -7.99 -21.28 38.73
C LEU A 653 -8.31 -21.18 37.24
N ASN A 654 -9.60 -21.12 36.86
CA ASN A 654 -10.01 -20.74 35.50
C ASN A 654 -9.53 -19.33 35.11
N MET A 655 -9.30 -18.44 36.07
CA MET A 655 -8.74 -17.10 35.82
C MET A 655 -7.21 -17.13 35.68
N TYR A 656 -6.53 -18.00 36.45
CA TYR A 656 -5.07 -18.15 36.34
C TYR A 656 -4.64 -19.04 35.17
N SER A 657 -5.53 -19.92 34.70
CA SER A 657 -5.29 -20.83 33.57
C SER A 657 -5.72 -20.25 32.22
N ASP A 658 -6.07 -18.97 32.15
CA ASP A 658 -6.50 -18.31 30.92
C ASP A 658 -5.41 -18.49 29.83
N ARG A 659 -5.66 -19.46 28.93
CA ARG A 659 -4.90 -19.80 27.71
C ARG A 659 -3.63 -20.68 27.83
N HIS A 660 -3.44 -21.45 28.90
CA HIS A 660 -2.24 -22.31 28.97
C HIS A 660 -2.59 -23.79 29.12
N LEU A 661 -2.38 -24.54 28.03
CA LEU A 661 -2.20 -26.00 28.05
C LEU A 661 -0.72 -26.25 28.37
N LEU A 662 -0.46 -27.00 29.44
CA LEU A 662 0.90 -27.36 29.80
C LEU A 662 1.27 -28.64 29.05
N LEU A 663 2.35 -28.58 28.29
CA LEU A 663 3.00 -29.76 27.71
C LEU A 663 3.99 -30.27 28.74
N THR A 664 3.69 -31.43 29.31
CA THR A 664 4.58 -32.12 30.24
C THR A 664 5.28 -33.25 29.47
N ALA A 665 6.61 -33.19 29.47
CA ALA A 665 7.47 -34.28 28.99
C ALA A 665 7.73 -35.28 30.12
#